data_AF-A0AAX0WIJ9-F1
#
_entry.id   AF-A0AAX0WIJ9-F1
#
_cell.length_a   1.000
_cell.length_b   1.000
_cell.length_c   1.000
_cell.angle_alpha   90.00
_cell.angle_beta   90.00
_cell.angle_gamma   90.00
#
_symmetry.space_group_name_H-M   'P 1'
#
loop_
_entity.id
_entity.type
_entity.pdbx_description
1 polymer ?
#
loop_
_entity_poly.entity_id
_entity_poly.type
_entity_poly.pdbx_seq_one_letter_code
_entity_poly.pdbx_strand_id
1 'polypeptide(L)'
;MRKDSIFLSIFLFFLFLTISVNKSLAEKYPSLDVPEDILLHVKEAASSQSPYSGNHSVKQAVDGSMESANWHVPGVHHVEGEFVFEVPETIHYIIFSGANFNEIAVSAMSGSSWKDLGKFDISGSRMIRFKKPLQKVRKIRLTVDYPEGSSPSFTVREISFYKRVESALNRKLLKVFKDTSCSSINPRCTLTDLKALPEFLQMIAKKIKSGDYEDKEFRIASYKAYSHPEFAAKVRNINALNKFDNPTGIVAEKGDEILVFVGPTHGEDIGLASVSPAGIESSSYPLNEGVNKIRINRSGLLYVMYHTDISTPKKPITVHIPVGSGIVNGYFDVTRHTDKDWKRMISNAPHSMFDIVGRNSMMILHTKYLKDYSPDSITKSVRVWDESVKAMWKIMGFDKYPQPHNNRQLGVSVEGGAHMFATWYYCGYSIGDQGNTLKNEVLAPGVLQGNRLWGIGHEIGHCYQHPFNWRSMSESSNNFFAQLILDQVTNAINGNEQASDMENPCKYLLSEAVKGMPFHDLNGWAKWGFAQYSFYLYFHKLGINPEFYPRLFESLRRKPLSRQAYEVSEAHLALYERICNISRTDFTDDFEIFNWFVPIDRKGHQYGDYSFKMTEEMARASKARIAAKRYPKPKFRIAFLHQHGKTVNLWGQNLHGSQLNGYWTKYKQNAKLSPSVSASKKDNMIIVRNGENAAAFCVVTNGKVVGYYDRQKFDVSGVEWNDTSKVYAIPIQTAEPYKLIYAAGRS
;
A
#
# COMPACT_ATOMS: atom_id res chain seq x y z
N MET A 1 57.12 25.93 -22.27
CA MET A 1 57.24 25.15 -21.02
C MET A 1 56.22 25.58 -19.94
N ARG A 2 54.90 25.58 -20.20
CA ARG A 2 53.89 25.92 -19.16
C ARG A 2 52.48 25.37 -19.42
N LYS A 3 52.31 24.29 -20.21
CA LYS A 3 51.00 23.63 -20.43
C LYS A 3 50.92 22.18 -19.96
N ASP A 4 52.06 21.52 -19.73
CA ASP A 4 52.05 20.08 -19.40
C ASP A 4 51.96 19.77 -17.89
N SER A 5 52.13 20.77 -17.01
CA SER A 5 52.08 20.59 -15.55
C SER A 5 50.64 20.55 -14.98
N ILE A 6 49.67 21.16 -15.66
CA ILE A 6 48.27 21.22 -15.20
C ILE A 6 47.55 19.89 -15.50
N PHE A 7 47.79 19.29 -16.67
CA PHE A 7 47.21 17.99 -17.03
C PHE A 7 47.74 16.86 -16.16
N LEU A 8 49.04 16.87 -15.83
CA LEU A 8 49.62 15.87 -14.94
C LEU A 8 49.08 16.00 -13.50
N SER A 9 48.82 17.23 -13.04
CA SER A 9 48.25 17.49 -11.71
C SER A 9 46.77 17.09 -11.61
N ILE A 10 45.98 17.31 -12.66
CA ILE A 10 44.57 16.88 -12.73
C ILE A 10 44.49 15.36 -12.87
N PHE A 11 45.36 14.75 -13.68
CA PHE A 11 45.41 13.30 -13.85
C PHE A 11 45.88 12.60 -12.57
N LEU A 12 46.88 13.14 -11.86
CA LEU A 12 47.28 12.66 -10.52
C LEU A 12 46.19 12.86 -9.46
N PHE A 13 45.41 13.95 -9.53
CA PHE A 13 44.28 14.18 -8.63
C PHE A 13 43.14 13.16 -8.87
N PHE A 14 42.82 12.84 -10.13
CA PHE A 14 41.86 11.78 -10.47
C PHE A 14 42.41 10.37 -10.21
N LEU A 15 43.71 10.15 -10.35
CA LEU A 15 44.38 8.88 -10.01
C LEU A 15 44.41 8.68 -8.48
N PHE A 16 44.57 9.74 -7.68
CA PHE A 16 44.42 9.68 -6.23
C PHE A 16 42.97 9.43 -5.77
N LEU A 17 41.96 9.97 -6.50
CA LEU A 17 40.55 9.66 -6.23
C LEU A 17 40.18 8.22 -6.60
N THR A 18 40.80 7.65 -7.63
CA THR A 18 40.54 6.27 -8.10
C THR A 18 41.36 5.21 -7.36
N ILE A 19 42.56 5.53 -6.86
CA ILE A 19 43.39 4.62 -6.03
C ILE A 19 42.94 4.61 -4.54
N SER A 20 42.05 5.50 -4.12
CA SER A 20 41.44 5.48 -2.77
C SER A 20 40.36 4.38 -2.59
N VAL A 21 39.97 3.68 -3.65
CA VAL A 21 38.82 2.76 -3.63
C VAL A 21 39.26 1.31 -3.86
N ASN A 22 39.94 0.73 -2.87
CA ASN A 22 39.87 -0.69 -2.49
C ASN A 22 40.93 -1.01 -1.43
N LYS A 23 40.77 -0.40 -0.25
CA LYS A 23 41.48 -0.85 0.95
C LYS A 23 40.51 -1.67 1.81
N SER A 24 40.94 -2.85 2.25
CA SER A 24 40.17 -3.69 3.18
C SER A 24 39.96 -2.97 4.52
N LEU A 25 38.95 -3.34 5.33
CA LEU A 25 38.69 -2.62 6.60
C LEU A 25 39.84 -2.61 7.60
N ALA A 26 40.75 -3.58 7.53
CA ALA A 26 41.96 -3.57 8.33
C ALA A 26 42.81 -2.32 8.09
N GLU A 27 42.68 -1.69 6.92
CA GLU A 27 43.36 -0.42 6.59
C GLU A 27 42.47 0.82 6.73
N LYS A 28 41.12 0.69 6.74
CA LYS A 28 40.20 1.84 6.85
C LYS A 28 39.82 2.16 8.31
N TYR A 29 39.73 1.14 9.17
CA TYR A 29 39.46 1.26 10.61
C TYR A 29 40.28 0.24 11.43
N PRO A 30 41.62 0.39 11.53
CA PRO A 30 42.51 -0.67 12.00
C PRO A 30 42.34 -1.10 13.47
N SER A 31 41.48 -0.44 14.27
CA SER A 31 41.49 -0.52 15.73
C SER A 31 40.13 -0.80 16.40
N LEU A 32 39.06 -1.07 15.64
CA LEU A 32 37.75 -1.41 16.20
C LEU A 32 37.57 -2.93 16.26
N ASP A 33 38.08 -3.54 17.31
CA ASP A 33 37.81 -4.94 17.67
C ASP A 33 36.37 -5.06 18.17
N VAL A 34 35.46 -5.20 17.21
CA VAL A 34 34.05 -5.52 17.44
C VAL A 34 33.96 -7.03 17.31
N PRO A 35 33.85 -7.78 18.42
CA PRO A 35 33.80 -9.23 18.35
C PRO A 35 32.59 -9.65 17.51
N GLU A 36 32.82 -10.51 16.53
CA GLU A 36 31.75 -11.12 15.76
C GLU A 36 30.94 -12.06 16.67
N ASP A 37 29.62 -12.13 16.43
CA ASP A 37 28.78 -13.11 17.10
C ASP A 37 29.22 -14.51 16.65
N ILE A 38 29.36 -15.43 17.61
CA ILE A 38 29.90 -16.76 17.36
C ILE A 38 28.79 -17.61 16.74
N LEU A 39 28.97 -18.00 15.48
CA LEU A 39 28.15 -19.03 14.84
C LEU A 39 28.39 -20.37 15.55
N LEU A 40 27.31 -20.98 16.04
CA LEU A 40 27.35 -22.23 16.76
C LEU A 40 27.26 -23.40 15.76
N HIS A 41 28.20 -24.33 15.87
CA HIS A 41 28.25 -25.50 15.01
C HIS A 41 27.17 -26.52 15.40
N VAL A 42 26.28 -26.84 14.46
CA VAL A 42 25.29 -27.91 14.61
C VAL A 42 25.96 -29.23 14.23
N LYS A 43 26.12 -30.12 15.20
CA LYS A 43 26.75 -31.44 15.00
C LYS A 43 25.86 -32.38 14.21
N GLU A 44 24.56 -32.37 14.50
CA GLU A 44 23.58 -33.24 13.88
C GLU A 44 22.25 -32.51 13.74
N ALA A 45 21.61 -32.67 12.58
CA ALA A 45 20.27 -32.18 12.33
C ALA A 45 19.40 -33.34 11.81
N ALA A 46 18.22 -33.50 12.39
CA ALA A 46 17.27 -34.55 12.08
C ALA A 46 15.86 -34.00 11.94
N SER A 47 15.05 -34.60 11.07
CA SER A 47 13.64 -34.26 10.88
C SER A 47 12.85 -35.55 10.69
N SER A 48 11.63 -35.58 11.20
CA SER A 48 10.71 -36.72 11.01
C SER A 48 10.06 -36.72 9.62
N GLN A 49 10.14 -35.61 8.88
CA GLN A 49 9.60 -35.51 7.53
C GLN A 49 10.60 -36.02 6.50
N SER A 50 10.11 -36.78 5.52
CA SER A 50 10.92 -37.25 4.40
C SER A 50 11.38 -36.06 3.54
N PRO A 51 12.64 -36.04 3.07
CA PRO A 51 13.13 -34.96 2.23
C PRO A 51 12.44 -34.95 0.87
N TYR A 52 12.22 -33.77 0.29
CA TYR A 52 11.65 -33.65 -1.05
C TYR A 52 12.50 -34.36 -2.12
N SER A 53 13.82 -34.27 -2.00
CA SER A 53 14.81 -35.06 -2.75
C SER A 53 16.12 -35.11 -1.97
N GLY A 54 17.11 -35.90 -2.42
CA GLY A 54 18.35 -36.18 -1.67
C GLY A 54 19.13 -34.95 -1.20
N ASN A 55 18.96 -33.80 -1.88
CA ASN A 55 19.65 -32.55 -1.55
C ASN A 55 18.75 -31.52 -0.84
N HIS A 56 17.50 -31.85 -0.50
CA HIS A 56 16.53 -30.90 0.08
C HIS A 56 16.08 -31.29 1.50
N SER A 57 17.02 -31.75 2.32
CA SER A 57 16.78 -32.24 3.68
C SER A 57 17.14 -31.20 4.74
N VAL A 58 16.79 -31.49 6.00
CA VAL A 58 17.17 -30.66 7.16
C VAL A 58 18.69 -30.44 7.27
N LYS A 59 19.51 -31.34 6.72
CA LYS A 59 20.98 -31.22 6.76
C LYS A 59 21.49 -30.03 5.94
N GLN A 60 20.84 -29.71 4.83
CA GLN A 60 21.22 -28.54 4.02
C GLN A 60 20.85 -27.22 4.71
N ALA A 61 19.87 -27.23 5.63
CA ALA A 61 19.55 -26.02 6.39
C ALA A 61 20.65 -25.60 7.39
N VAL A 62 21.72 -26.37 7.56
CA VAL A 62 22.80 -26.06 8.52
C VAL A 62 24.20 -26.26 7.93
N ASP A 63 24.31 -26.29 6.60
CA ASP A 63 25.57 -26.54 5.91
C ASP A 63 26.42 -25.27 5.69
N GLY A 64 25.93 -24.10 6.10
CA GLY A 64 26.63 -22.83 5.98
C GLY A 64 26.60 -22.24 4.56
N SER A 65 25.80 -22.78 3.64
CA SER A 65 25.76 -22.38 2.23
C SER A 65 24.39 -21.87 1.80
N MET A 66 24.32 -20.58 1.45
CA MET A 66 23.13 -19.99 0.82
C MET A 66 22.89 -20.45 -0.64
N GLU A 67 23.88 -21.13 -1.22
CA GLU A 67 23.87 -21.67 -2.59
C GLU A 67 23.49 -23.16 -2.63
N SER A 68 23.43 -23.84 -1.48
CA SER A 68 22.96 -25.22 -1.41
C SER A 68 21.44 -25.30 -1.64
N ALA A 69 20.95 -26.51 -1.89
CA ALA A 69 19.53 -26.76 -2.00
C ALA A 69 18.86 -26.59 -0.62
N ASN A 70 17.67 -26.00 -0.60
CA ASN A 70 16.94 -25.68 0.63
C ASN A 70 16.38 -26.92 1.34
N TRP A 71 16.21 -26.85 2.67
CA TRP A 71 15.33 -27.79 3.36
C TRP A 71 13.89 -27.51 2.92
N HIS A 72 13.33 -28.45 2.15
CA HIS A 72 12.02 -28.31 1.53
C HIS A 72 11.14 -29.52 1.85
N VAL A 73 9.94 -29.24 2.37
CA VAL A 73 8.95 -30.26 2.71
C VAL A 73 7.58 -29.79 2.17
N PRO A 74 7.16 -30.28 0.98
CA PRO A 74 5.88 -29.89 0.41
C PRO A 74 4.72 -30.71 0.99
N GLY A 75 3.56 -30.08 1.14
CA GLY A 75 2.29 -30.77 1.42
C GLY A 75 2.10 -31.28 2.84
N VAL A 76 3.02 -30.99 3.77
CA VAL A 76 2.94 -31.43 5.17
C VAL A 76 2.50 -30.27 6.07
N HIS A 77 1.47 -30.49 6.88
CA HIS A 77 0.91 -29.48 7.79
C HIS A 77 1.71 -29.30 9.09
N HIS A 78 2.62 -30.21 9.39
CA HIS A 78 3.47 -30.19 10.57
C HIS A 78 4.90 -30.58 10.18
N VAL A 79 5.83 -29.64 10.34
CA VAL A 79 7.25 -29.87 10.08
C VAL A 79 8.03 -29.68 11.36
N GLU A 80 8.86 -30.68 11.70
CA GLU A 80 9.70 -30.69 12.90
C GLU A 80 11.16 -30.94 12.52
N GLY A 81 12.06 -30.11 13.06
CA GLY A 81 13.51 -30.30 12.99
C GLY A 81 14.14 -30.27 14.37
N GLU A 82 15.04 -31.21 14.65
CA GLU A 82 15.86 -31.28 15.85
C GLU A 82 17.33 -31.03 15.50
N PHE A 83 17.97 -30.11 16.22
CA PHE A 83 19.33 -29.65 16.01
C PHE A 83 20.16 -29.91 17.26
N VAL A 84 21.24 -30.67 17.13
CA VAL A 84 22.09 -31.13 18.22
C VAL A 84 23.42 -30.41 18.17
N PHE A 85 23.84 -29.85 19.30
CA PHE A 85 25.14 -29.20 19.46
C PHE A 85 26.16 -30.18 20.05
N GLU A 86 27.42 -30.04 19.65
CA GLU A 86 28.50 -30.92 20.13
C GLU A 86 28.76 -30.78 21.63
N VAL A 87 28.67 -29.55 22.13
CA VAL A 87 28.78 -29.21 23.54
C VAL A 87 27.55 -28.41 23.98
N PRO A 88 27.23 -28.35 25.29
CA PRO A 88 26.17 -27.47 25.77
C PRO A 88 26.48 -26.01 25.46
N GLU A 89 25.64 -25.36 24.64
CA GLU A 89 25.86 -24.01 24.15
C GLU A 89 25.02 -22.94 24.87
N THR A 90 25.45 -21.68 24.73
CA THR A 90 24.64 -20.52 25.10
C THR A 90 24.11 -19.85 23.85
N ILE A 91 22.79 -19.93 23.61
CA ILE A 91 22.15 -19.41 22.39
C ILE A 91 21.47 -18.08 22.69
N HIS A 92 21.84 -17.03 21.95
CA HIS A 92 21.26 -15.70 22.08
C HIS A 92 20.17 -15.45 21.05
N TYR A 93 20.36 -15.92 19.82
CA TYR A 93 19.37 -15.78 18.76
C TYR A 93 19.55 -16.86 17.67
N ILE A 94 18.52 -17.00 16.84
CA ILE A 94 18.45 -17.94 15.70
C ILE A 94 18.05 -17.13 14.46
N ILE A 95 18.72 -17.33 13.32
CA ILE A 95 18.39 -16.72 12.03
C ILE A 95 17.83 -17.79 11.09
N PHE A 96 16.83 -17.43 10.28
CA PHE A 96 16.12 -18.29 9.33
C PHE A 96 16.19 -17.70 7.91
N SER A 97 17.30 -17.92 7.21
CA SER A 97 17.52 -17.36 5.87
C SER A 97 16.71 -18.12 4.83
N GLY A 98 16.04 -17.38 3.93
CA GLY A 98 15.22 -17.98 2.88
C GLY A 98 13.98 -18.73 3.38
N ALA A 99 13.55 -18.49 4.62
CA ALA A 99 12.35 -19.09 5.19
C ALA A 99 11.06 -18.51 4.57
N ASN A 100 10.10 -19.39 4.27
CA ASN A 100 8.78 -19.01 3.73
C ASN A 100 7.63 -19.10 4.75
N PHE A 101 7.95 -19.37 6.02
CA PHE A 101 7.00 -19.40 7.14
C PHE A 101 7.21 -18.19 8.05
N ASN A 102 6.14 -17.71 8.66
CA ASN A 102 6.16 -16.53 9.53
C ASN A 102 6.11 -16.88 11.01
N GLU A 103 5.61 -18.05 11.39
CA GLU A 103 5.52 -18.47 12.79
C GLU A 103 6.28 -19.78 12.97
N ILE A 104 6.99 -19.91 14.09
CA ILE A 104 7.72 -21.13 14.45
C ILE A 104 7.67 -21.34 15.96
N ALA A 105 7.37 -22.55 16.40
CA ALA A 105 7.48 -22.94 17.80
C ALA A 105 8.90 -23.43 18.11
N VAL A 106 9.42 -23.07 19.27
CA VAL A 106 10.78 -23.44 19.70
C VAL A 106 10.72 -24.15 21.03
N SER A 107 11.41 -25.29 21.11
CA SER A 107 11.71 -25.97 22.37
C SER A 107 13.23 -26.15 22.50
N ALA A 108 13.75 -26.06 23.72
CA ALA A 108 15.18 -26.21 24.01
C ALA A 108 15.41 -27.27 25.08
N MET A 109 16.40 -28.13 24.87
CA MET A 109 16.85 -29.10 25.86
C MET A 109 18.14 -28.63 26.53
N SER A 110 18.09 -28.45 27.85
CA SER A 110 19.27 -28.21 28.68
C SER A 110 19.47 -29.39 29.64
N GLY A 111 20.65 -30.01 29.60
CA GLY A 111 20.86 -31.29 30.31
C GLY A 111 19.99 -32.40 29.69
N SER A 112 19.03 -32.92 30.45
CA SER A 112 18.06 -33.95 30.02
C SER A 112 16.61 -33.46 29.94
N SER A 113 16.33 -32.18 30.25
CA SER A 113 14.98 -31.63 30.30
C SER A 113 14.68 -30.76 29.07
N TRP A 114 13.55 -31.02 28.42
CA TRP A 114 12.97 -30.11 27.42
C TRP A 114 12.20 -28.99 28.07
N LYS A 115 12.32 -27.79 27.51
CA LYS A 115 11.53 -26.62 27.85
C LYS A 115 10.89 -26.06 26.58
N ASP A 116 9.57 -25.95 26.59
CA ASP A 116 8.83 -25.21 25.56
C ASP A 116 9.02 -23.70 25.76
N LEU A 117 9.44 -23.02 24.70
CA LEU A 117 9.65 -21.57 24.66
C LEU A 117 8.48 -20.84 23.97
N GLY A 118 7.53 -21.59 23.41
CA GLY A 118 6.37 -21.07 22.72
C GLY A 118 6.62 -20.74 21.25
N LYS A 119 5.66 -20.00 20.67
CA LYS A 119 5.65 -19.58 19.27
C LYS A 119 6.25 -18.19 19.10
N PHE A 120 7.03 -18.05 18.04
CA PHE A 120 7.70 -16.81 17.65
C PHE A 120 7.25 -16.40 16.25
N ASP A 121 6.90 -15.13 16.10
CA ASP A 121 6.66 -14.50 14.80
C ASP A 121 8.00 -13.95 14.26
N ILE A 122 8.41 -14.47 13.11
CA ILE A 122 9.63 -14.10 12.40
C ILE A 122 9.36 -13.38 11.08
N SER A 123 8.11 -12.95 10.80
CA SER A 123 7.73 -12.34 9.50
C SER A 123 8.59 -11.12 9.14
N GLY A 124 9.08 -10.38 10.15
CA GLY A 124 9.87 -9.16 9.96
C GLY A 124 11.38 -9.38 9.86
N SER A 125 11.97 -9.99 10.88
CA SER A 125 13.42 -10.11 11.06
C SER A 125 14.02 -11.40 10.50
N ARG A 126 13.17 -12.41 10.21
CA ARG A 126 13.60 -13.80 9.98
C ARG A 126 14.56 -14.28 11.08
N MET A 127 14.35 -13.81 12.31
CA MET A 127 15.23 -14.05 13.45
C MET A 127 14.40 -14.16 14.74
N ILE A 128 14.82 -15.05 15.63
CA ILE A 128 14.33 -15.11 17.01
C ILE A 128 15.43 -14.64 17.94
N ARG A 129 15.18 -13.57 18.70
CA ARG A 129 16.08 -13.14 19.78
C ARG A 129 15.52 -13.51 21.14
N PHE A 130 16.30 -14.21 21.95
CA PHE A 130 15.88 -14.59 23.29
C PHE A 130 16.16 -13.44 24.27
N LYS A 131 15.10 -12.90 24.89
CA LYS A 131 15.21 -11.86 25.96
C LYS A 131 16.19 -12.26 27.08
N LYS A 132 16.22 -13.55 27.40
CA LYS A 132 17.24 -14.18 28.26
C LYS A 132 17.92 -15.27 27.42
N PRO A 133 19.24 -15.23 27.23
CA PRO A 133 19.93 -16.24 26.43
C PRO A 133 19.66 -17.63 26.98
N LEU A 134 19.44 -18.59 26.08
CA LEU A 134 19.26 -19.99 26.46
C LEU A 134 20.60 -20.54 26.93
N GLN A 135 20.64 -21.12 28.12
CA GLN A 135 21.87 -21.58 28.75
C GLN A 135 21.99 -23.11 28.69
N LYS A 136 23.22 -23.59 28.43
CA LYS A 136 23.57 -25.02 28.46
C LYS A 136 22.69 -25.88 27.54
N VAL A 137 22.32 -25.34 26.38
CA VAL A 137 21.46 -26.00 25.40
C VAL A 137 22.24 -27.09 24.68
N ARG A 138 21.73 -28.32 24.72
CA ARG A 138 22.28 -29.44 23.93
C ARG A 138 21.49 -29.69 22.66
N LYS A 139 20.18 -29.42 22.67
CA LYS A 139 19.31 -29.60 21.52
C LYS A 139 18.30 -28.46 21.40
N ILE A 140 17.99 -28.09 20.17
CA ILE A 140 16.84 -27.24 19.83
C ILE A 140 15.88 -28.06 18.98
N ARG A 141 14.59 -27.92 19.25
CA ARG A 141 13.52 -28.39 18.38
C ARG A 141 12.76 -27.20 17.84
N LEU A 142 12.55 -27.22 16.53
CA LEU A 142 11.81 -26.22 15.79
C LEU A 142 10.62 -26.88 15.11
N THR A 143 9.44 -26.27 15.27
CA THR A 143 8.20 -26.81 14.74
C THR A 143 7.41 -25.74 14.00
N VAL A 144 6.97 -26.04 12.78
CA VAL A 144 6.09 -25.18 11.98
C VAL A 144 4.80 -25.92 11.68
N ASP A 145 3.69 -25.31 12.08
CA ASP A 145 2.34 -25.82 11.85
C ASP A 145 1.60 -24.94 10.84
N TYR A 146 0.95 -25.57 9.86
CA TYR A 146 0.12 -24.89 8.87
C TYR A 146 -1.38 -25.18 9.14
N PRO A 147 -2.28 -24.18 9.02
CA PRO A 147 -3.71 -24.37 9.22
C PRO A 147 -4.30 -25.44 8.30
N GLU A 148 -5.31 -26.17 8.79
CA GLU A 148 -6.10 -27.09 7.96
C GLU A 148 -6.72 -26.36 6.76
N GLY A 149 -6.69 -27.01 5.58
CA GLY A 149 -7.20 -26.45 4.33
C GLY A 149 -6.25 -25.48 3.60
N SER A 150 -5.05 -25.23 4.13
CA SER A 150 -3.97 -24.56 3.39
C SER A 150 -3.25 -25.54 2.45
N SER A 151 -2.52 -25.02 1.45
CA SER A 151 -1.58 -25.79 0.63
C SER A 151 -0.16 -25.57 1.15
N PRO A 152 0.28 -26.27 2.21
CA PRO A 152 1.54 -25.99 2.87
C PRO A 152 2.74 -26.30 1.98
N SER A 153 3.74 -25.43 2.06
CA SER A 153 5.05 -25.63 1.49
C SER A 153 6.03 -25.10 2.51
N PHE A 154 6.74 -25.98 3.21
CA PHE A 154 7.80 -25.56 4.11
C PHE A 154 9.10 -25.40 3.33
N THR A 155 9.77 -24.28 3.54
CA THR A 155 11.09 -24.01 2.96
C THR A 155 11.91 -23.14 3.90
N VAL A 156 13.18 -23.52 4.10
CA VAL A 156 14.22 -22.66 4.66
C VAL A 156 15.56 -23.00 3.99
N ARG A 157 16.37 -21.98 3.68
CA ARG A 157 17.71 -22.20 3.12
C ARG A 157 18.74 -22.46 4.20
N GLU A 158 18.76 -21.65 5.24
CA GLU A 158 19.74 -21.74 6.32
C GLU A 158 19.09 -21.42 7.67
N ILE A 159 19.43 -22.19 8.70
CA ILE A 159 19.11 -21.96 10.11
C ILE A 159 20.43 -21.83 10.86
N SER A 160 20.71 -20.63 11.36
CA SER A 160 21.98 -20.32 12.01
C SER A 160 21.74 -19.94 13.47
N PHE A 161 22.47 -20.59 14.38
CA PHE A 161 22.38 -20.36 15.82
C PHE A 161 23.58 -19.56 16.28
N TYR A 162 23.36 -18.53 17.10
CA TYR A 162 24.44 -17.61 17.48
C TYR A 162 24.56 -17.41 18.98
N LYS A 163 25.81 -17.30 19.42
CA LYS A 163 26.19 -16.83 20.74
C LYS A 163 26.78 -15.43 20.63
N ARG A 164 26.16 -14.49 21.32
CA ARG A 164 26.66 -13.13 21.41
C ARG A 164 27.90 -13.07 22.30
N VAL A 165 28.91 -12.33 21.85
CA VAL A 165 30.08 -11.99 22.66
C VAL A 165 29.86 -10.62 23.29
N GLU A 166 29.90 -10.53 24.62
CA GLU A 166 29.78 -9.23 25.28
C GLU A 166 31.02 -8.39 24.97
N SER A 167 30.82 -7.33 24.18
CA SER A 167 31.94 -6.47 23.80
C SER A 167 32.45 -5.68 25.00
N ALA A 168 33.70 -5.93 25.41
CA ALA A 168 34.39 -5.10 26.40
C ALA A 168 34.43 -3.61 25.99
N LEU A 169 34.30 -3.33 24.68
CA LEU A 169 34.19 -1.99 24.13
C LEU A 169 32.94 -1.26 24.65
N ASN A 170 31.78 -1.92 24.76
CA ASN A 170 30.54 -1.27 25.21
C ASN A 170 30.70 -0.65 26.61
N ARG A 171 31.37 -1.36 27.53
CA ARG A 171 31.68 -0.82 28.87
C ARG A 171 32.58 0.42 28.82
N LYS A 172 33.53 0.46 27.89
CA LYS A 172 34.39 1.65 27.67
C LYS A 172 33.61 2.79 27.04
N LEU A 173 32.72 2.50 26.08
CA LEU A 173 31.86 3.50 25.43
C LEU A 173 31.01 4.23 26.47
N LEU A 174 30.40 3.53 27.42
CA LEU A 174 29.54 4.15 28.46
C LEU A 174 30.28 5.08 29.43
N LYS A 175 31.61 4.99 29.52
CA LYS A 175 32.42 5.96 30.28
C LYS A 175 32.57 7.30 29.54
N VAL A 176 32.52 7.28 28.21
CA VAL A 176 32.74 8.44 27.34
C VAL A 176 31.45 9.02 26.77
N PHE A 177 30.48 8.17 26.44
CA PHE A 177 29.19 8.51 25.85
C PHE A 177 28.04 8.23 26.82
N LYS A 178 26.91 8.94 26.66
CA LYS A 178 25.73 8.74 27.52
C LYS A 178 25.13 7.34 27.38
N ASP A 179 25.22 6.77 26.19
CA ASP A 179 24.73 5.45 25.85
C ASP A 179 25.58 4.82 24.72
N THR A 180 25.22 3.60 24.35
CA THR A 180 25.91 2.80 23.32
C THR A 180 25.69 3.29 21.89
N SER A 181 24.78 4.24 21.65
CA SER A 181 24.62 4.86 20.34
C SER A 181 25.76 5.82 20.03
N CYS A 182 26.56 6.19 21.03
CA CYS A 182 27.65 7.16 20.91
C CYS A 182 27.18 8.46 20.24
N SER A 183 25.97 8.95 20.56
CA SER A 183 25.37 10.15 19.95
C SER A 183 25.63 11.43 20.75
N SER A 184 26.00 11.31 22.02
CA SER A 184 26.29 12.42 22.92
C SER A 184 27.28 12.03 24.02
N ILE A 185 28.07 13.01 24.48
CA ILE A 185 29.12 12.80 25.49
C ILE A 185 28.53 12.63 26.88
N ASN A 186 29.08 11.68 27.64
CA ASN A 186 28.84 11.54 29.06
C ASN A 186 29.43 12.77 29.78
N PRO A 187 28.64 13.57 30.52
CA PRO A 187 29.15 14.74 31.24
C PRO A 187 30.26 14.41 32.25
N ARG A 188 30.36 13.16 32.70
CA ARG A 188 31.39 12.67 33.63
C ARG A 188 32.63 12.09 32.94
N CYS A 189 32.69 12.11 31.61
CA CYS A 189 33.83 11.61 30.84
C CYS A 189 35.12 12.34 31.23
N THR A 190 36.17 11.58 31.57
CA THR A 190 37.52 12.13 31.77
C THR A 190 38.36 12.03 30.50
N LEU A 191 39.49 12.77 30.45
CA LEU A 191 40.45 12.64 29.35
C LEU A 191 41.06 11.22 29.29
N THR A 192 41.21 10.57 30.45
CA THR A 192 41.70 9.19 30.55
C THR A 192 40.70 8.21 29.94
N ASP A 193 39.40 8.37 30.21
CA ASP A 193 38.36 7.54 29.59
C ASP A 193 38.35 7.70 28.07
N LEU A 194 38.48 8.93 27.58
CA LEU A 194 38.57 9.21 26.15
C LEU A 194 39.79 8.52 25.53
N LYS A 195 40.99 8.69 26.11
CA LYS A 195 42.23 8.08 25.59
C LYS A 195 42.21 6.54 25.61
N ALA A 196 41.36 5.93 26.43
CA ALA A 196 41.20 4.47 26.49
C ALA A 196 40.35 3.87 25.36
N LEU A 197 39.68 4.71 24.56
CA LEU A 197 38.95 4.27 23.37
C LEU A 197 39.88 4.11 22.16
N PRO A 198 39.53 3.25 21.18
CA PRO A 198 40.16 3.26 19.86
C PRO A 198 40.16 4.65 19.23
N GLU A 199 41.21 4.98 18.48
CA GLU A 199 41.43 6.32 17.92
C GLU A 199 40.23 6.85 17.13
N PHE A 200 39.59 5.96 16.35
CA PHE A 200 38.37 6.32 15.62
C PHE A 200 37.25 6.80 16.56
N LEU A 201 36.99 6.09 17.66
CA LEU A 201 35.96 6.49 18.61
C LEU A 201 36.34 7.76 19.40
N GLN A 202 37.64 8.02 19.59
CA GLN A 202 38.10 9.30 20.11
C GLN A 202 37.80 10.46 19.15
N MET A 203 38.03 10.26 17.86
CA MET A 203 37.69 11.23 16.82
C MET A 203 36.17 11.49 16.81
N ILE A 204 35.34 10.44 16.86
CA ILE A 204 33.88 10.57 16.96
C ILE A 204 33.48 11.39 18.19
N ALA A 205 34.04 11.07 19.36
CA ALA A 205 33.75 11.80 20.59
C ALA A 205 34.14 13.29 20.49
N LYS A 206 35.30 13.61 19.90
CA LYS A 206 35.74 15.00 19.69
C LYS A 206 34.79 15.77 18.78
N LYS A 207 34.37 15.20 17.65
CA LYS A 207 33.42 15.82 16.70
C LYS A 207 32.04 16.04 17.34
N ILE A 208 31.54 15.06 18.08
CA ILE A 208 30.26 15.19 18.80
C ILE A 208 30.35 16.30 19.86
N LYS A 209 31.49 16.41 20.56
CA LYS A 209 31.72 17.42 21.58
C LYS A 209 31.82 18.83 20.99
N SER A 210 32.49 19.01 19.85
CA SER A 210 32.61 20.34 19.22
C SER A 210 31.32 20.77 18.52
N GLY A 211 30.49 19.82 18.08
CA GLY A 211 29.31 20.08 17.26
C GLY A 211 29.59 19.98 15.75
N ASP A 212 30.86 19.85 15.35
CA ASP A 212 31.31 19.77 13.95
C ASP A 212 31.22 18.34 13.42
N TYR A 213 30.00 17.80 13.42
CA TYR A 213 29.71 16.45 12.94
C TYR A 213 29.02 16.53 11.58
N GLU A 214 29.72 16.11 10.53
CA GLU A 214 29.24 16.18 9.15
C GLU A 214 27.95 15.37 8.98
N ASP A 215 26.95 15.96 8.31
CA ASP A 215 25.67 15.33 8.00
C ASP A 215 24.99 14.67 9.20
N LYS A 216 25.17 15.26 10.39
CA LYS A 216 24.66 14.73 11.66
C LYS A 216 23.19 14.32 11.60
N GLU A 217 22.38 15.05 10.84
CA GLU A 217 20.95 14.81 10.68
C GLU A 217 20.58 13.46 10.05
N PHE A 218 21.49 12.86 9.28
CA PHE A 218 21.33 11.55 8.63
C PHE A 218 22.18 10.48 9.33
N ARG A 219 23.33 10.88 9.89
CA ARG A 219 24.23 9.96 10.59
C ARG A 219 23.75 9.60 11.98
N ILE A 220 23.02 10.47 12.68
CA ILE A 220 22.53 10.24 14.05
C ILE A 220 21.04 10.58 14.10
N ALA A 221 20.20 9.57 14.23
CA ALA A 221 18.74 9.75 14.30
C ALA A 221 18.07 8.77 15.27
N SER A 222 16.91 9.17 15.78
CA SER A 222 16.05 8.31 16.59
C SER A 222 14.90 7.79 15.75
N TYR A 223 14.79 6.47 15.66
CA TYR A 223 13.83 5.79 14.80
C TYR A 223 12.66 5.26 15.62
N LYS A 224 11.43 5.52 15.18
CA LYS A 224 10.21 5.06 15.87
C LYS A 224 9.83 3.64 15.43
N ALA A 225 9.07 2.96 16.28
CA ALA A 225 8.50 1.65 15.98
C ALA A 225 7.39 1.74 14.92
N TYR A 226 7.33 0.75 14.04
CA TYR A 226 6.23 0.53 13.12
C TYR A 226 5.62 -0.86 13.29
N SER A 227 4.33 -1.00 12.94
CA SER A 227 3.73 -2.33 12.77
C SER A 227 4.43 -3.07 11.64
N HIS A 228 4.45 -4.40 11.72
CA HIS A 228 4.81 -5.19 10.54
C HIS A 228 3.70 -5.05 9.48
N PRO A 229 4.02 -4.72 8.21
CA PRO A 229 2.99 -4.43 7.20
C PRO A 229 2.07 -5.61 6.90
N GLU A 230 2.54 -6.86 7.03
CA GLU A 230 1.69 -8.06 6.85
C GLU A 230 0.70 -8.26 7.99
N PHE A 231 1.07 -7.89 9.22
CA PHE A 231 0.13 -7.90 10.33
C PHE A 231 -0.99 -6.89 10.06
N ALA A 232 -0.61 -5.68 9.64
CA ALA A 232 -1.56 -4.62 9.26
C ALA A 232 -2.48 -5.06 8.11
N ALA A 233 -1.92 -5.70 7.08
CA ALA A 233 -2.65 -6.27 5.94
C ALA A 233 -3.76 -7.22 6.40
N LYS A 234 -3.43 -8.13 7.32
CA LYS A 234 -4.37 -9.11 7.88
C LYS A 234 -5.48 -8.45 8.70
N VAL A 235 -5.14 -7.56 9.64
CA VAL A 235 -6.15 -6.95 10.53
C VAL A 235 -7.05 -5.94 9.81
N ARG A 236 -6.57 -5.32 8.74
CA ARG A 236 -7.33 -4.33 7.97
C ARG A 236 -7.95 -4.89 6.69
N ASN A 237 -7.61 -6.12 6.31
CA ASN A 237 -7.95 -6.74 5.04
C ASN A 237 -7.59 -5.82 3.86
N ILE A 238 -6.30 -5.54 3.71
CA ILE A 238 -5.68 -4.69 2.66
C ILE A 238 -4.36 -5.34 2.21
N ASN A 239 -3.69 -4.81 1.20
CA ASN A 239 -2.31 -5.23 0.90
C ASN A 239 -1.34 -4.84 2.02
N ALA A 240 -0.24 -5.58 2.16
CA ALA A 240 0.89 -5.14 2.97
C ALA A 240 1.39 -3.80 2.43
N LEU A 241 1.42 -2.76 3.28
CA LEU A 241 1.92 -1.43 2.90
C LEU A 241 3.46 -1.36 3.06
N ASN A 242 4.01 -0.16 3.18
CA ASN A 242 5.46 0.07 3.26
C ASN A 242 6.15 -0.76 4.34
N LYS A 243 7.30 -1.35 3.99
CA LYS A 243 8.22 -2.03 4.92
C LYS A 243 9.40 -1.14 5.33
N PHE A 244 9.61 -0.01 4.67
CA PHE A 244 10.81 0.82 4.73
C PHE A 244 10.52 2.24 5.25
N ASP A 245 9.70 2.34 6.30
CA ASP A 245 9.24 3.62 6.84
C ASP A 245 10.30 4.49 7.56
N ASN A 246 11.50 3.94 7.76
CA ASN A 246 12.61 4.52 8.53
C ASN A 246 13.87 4.67 7.66
N PRO A 247 13.88 5.59 6.66
CA PRO A 247 15.07 5.84 5.85
C PRO A 247 16.19 6.46 6.69
N THR A 248 17.43 6.05 6.42
CA THR A 248 18.60 6.66 7.04
C THR A 248 19.16 7.84 6.24
N GLY A 249 18.88 7.89 4.94
CA GLY A 249 19.55 8.81 4.02
C GLY A 249 21.00 8.44 3.73
N ILE A 250 21.40 7.20 4.01
CA ILE A 250 22.74 6.68 3.73
C ILE A 250 22.62 5.58 2.68
N VAL A 251 23.59 5.56 1.77
CA VAL A 251 23.75 4.55 0.72
C VAL A 251 24.99 3.74 1.03
N ALA A 252 24.92 2.45 0.74
CA ALA A 252 26.08 1.58 0.77
C ALA A 252 26.15 0.75 -0.51
N GLU A 253 27.37 0.42 -0.91
CA GLU A 253 27.66 -0.43 -2.05
C GLU A 253 27.92 -1.88 -1.60
N LYS A 254 27.67 -2.84 -2.48
CA LYS A 254 28.05 -4.23 -2.25
C LYS A 254 29.56 -4.30 -1.96
N GLY A 255 29.91 -4.95 -0.85
CA GLY A 255 31.27 -5.08 -0.35
C GLY A 255 31.66 -4.04 0.68
N ASP A 256 30.91 -2.93 0.82
CA ASP A 256 31.13 -1.98 1.90
C ASP A 256 30.99 -2.67 3.26
N GLU A 257 31.85 -2.30 4.22
CA GLU A 257 31.60 -2.63 5.61
C GLU A 257 31.15 -1.36 6.36
N ILE A 258 29.97 -1.43 6.94
CA ILE A 258 29.25 -0.32 7.57
C ILE A 258 29.26 -0.55 9.08
N LEU A 259 29.72 0.46 9.83
CA LEU A 259 29.55 0.50 11.27
C LEU A 259 28.18 1.07 11.61
N VAL A 260 27.53 0.49 12.62
CA VAL A 260 26.25 0.98 13.14
C VAL A 260 26.27 0.91 14.66
N PHE A 261 26.16 2.07 15.31
CA PHE A 261 26.10 2.18 16.77
C PHE A 261 24.65 2.31 17.21
N VAL A 262 24.17 1.36 18.01
CA VAL A 262 22.76 1.30 18.43
C VAL A 262 22.68 1.59 19.92
N GLY A 263 21.82 2.56 20.27
CA GLY A 263 21.48 2.87 21.66
C GLY A 263 20.65 1.78 22.33
N PRO A 264 20.11 2.05 23.53
CA PRO A 264 19.21 1.12 24.20
C PRO A 264 18.01 0.78 23.31
N THR A 265 17.80 -0.51 23.08
CA THR A 265 16.71 -1.10 22.29
C THR A 265 15.47 -1.32 23.13
N HIS A 266 15.60 -1.28 24.45
CA HIS A 266 14.51 -1.57 25.40
C HIS A 266 13.91 -2.97 25.24
N GLY A 267 14.71 -3.92 24.75
CA GLY A 267 14.30 -5.31 24.54
C GLY A 267 13.53 -5.54 23.24
N GLU A 268 13.49 -4.56 22.34
CA GLU A 268 12.92 -4.67 21.00
C GLU A 268 13.97 -5.14 19.98
N ASP A 269 13.52 -5.83 18.94
CA ASP A 269 14.36 -6.22 17.82
C ASP A 269 14.47 -5.09 16.80
N ILE A 270 15.69 -4.89 16.30
CA ILE A 270 16.01 -3.87 15.31
C ILE A 270 16.99 -4.45 14.29
N GLY A 271 16.88 -3.98 13.05
CA GLY A 271 17.78 -4.36 11.96
C GLY A 271 18.10 -3.20 11.04
N LEU A 272 18.96 -3.46 10.07
CA LEU A 272 19.26 -2.60 8.95
C LEU A 272 18.88 -3.33 7.66
N ALA A 273 18.25 -2.66 6.70
CA ALA A 273 18.06 -3.18 5.35
C ALA A 273 18.84 -2.32 4.36
N SER A 274 19.48 -2.96 3.37
CA SER A 274 19.95 -2.30 2.15
C SER A 274 18.99 -2.64 1.01
N VAL A 275 18.38 -1.62 0.42
CA VAL A 275 17.30 -1.76 -0.57
C VAL A 275 17.76 -1.20 -1.92
N SER A 276 17.74 -2.05 -2.94
CA SER A 276 18.15 -1.64 -4.29
C SER A 276 17.06 -0.81 -5.00
N PRO A 277 17.47 0.11 -5.89
CA PRO A 277 16.57 1.05 -6.56
C PRO A 277 15.53 0.41 -7.49
N ALA A 278 15.79 -0.78 -8.04
CA ALA A 278 14.86 -1.51 -8.90
C ALA A 278 14.04 -2.54 -8.10
N GLY A 279 12.73 -2.34 -7.99
CA GLY A 279 11.81 -3.35 -7.45
C GLY A 279 11.92 -3.64 -5.94
N ILE A 280 12.55 -2.73 -5.17
CA ILE A 280 12.70 -2.80 -3.70
C ILE A 280 13.30 -4.11 -3.16
N GLU A 281 14.08 -4.83 -3.97
CA GLU A 281 14.83 -6.00 -3.48
C GLU A 281 15.78 -5.57 -2.36
N SER A 282 15.90 -6.40 -1.31
CA SER A 282 16.65 -6.01 -0.13
C SER A 282 17.45 -7.13 0.50
N SER A 283 18.52 -6.75 1.20
CA SER A 283 19.25 -7.59 2.15
C SER A 283 19.09 -7.00 3.54
N SER A 284 18.80 -7.84 4.53
CA SER A 284 18.56 -7.42 5.92
C SER A 284 19.65 -7.94 6.84
N TYR A 285 20.02 -7.13 7.83
CA TYR A 285 21.08 -7.39 8.79
C TYR A 285 20.54 -7.12 10.20
N PRO A 286 20.58 -8.10 11.12
CA PRO A 286 20.17 -7.86 12.49
C PRO A 286 21.13 -6.86 13.17
N LEU A 287 20.60 -6.06 14.09
CA LEU A 287 21.36 -5.09 14.86
C LEU A 287 21.26 -5.41 16.36
N ASN A 288 22.33 -5.09 17.07
CA ASN A 288 22.48 -5.25 18.52
C ASN A 288 22.78 -3.90 19.17
N GLU A 289 22.39 -3.71 20.43
CA GLU A 289 22.88 -2.57 21.23
C GLU A 289 24.41 -2.53 21.24
N GLY A 290 25.00 -1.34 21.04
CA GLY A 290 26.45 -1.20 20.89
C GLY A 290 26.88 -1.10 19.44
N VAL A 291 28.15 -1.42 19.22
CA VAL A 291 28.77 -1.34 17.89
C VAL A 291 28.44 -2.61 17.10
N ASN A 292 27.94 -2.41 15.89
CA ASN A 292 27.72 -3.45 14.89
C ASN A 292 28.63 -3.16 13.70
N LYS A 293 29.17 -4.23 13.11
CA LYS A 293 29.98 -4.19 11.89
C LYS A 293 29.30 -5.08 10.85
N ILE A 294 28.90 -4.50 9.73
CA ILE A 294 28.03 -5.16 8.74
C ILE A 294 28.71 -5.11 7.39
N ARG A 295 28.91 -6.27 6.75
CA ARG A 295 29.32 -6.34 5.35
C ARG A 295 28.09 -6.32 4.44
N ILE A 296 28.05 -5.37 3.51
CA ILE A 296 26.92 -5.13 2.63
C ILE A 296 26.95 -6.10 1.45
N ASN A 297 25.89 -6.86 1.25
CA ASN A 297 25.77 -7.85 0.18
C ASN A 297 25.03 -7.31 -1.06
N ARG A 298 24.31 -6.19 -0.91
CA ARG A 298 23.52 -5.54 -1.96
C ARG A 298 23.67 -4.03 -1.86
N SER A 299 24.03 -3.39 -2.97
CA SER A 299 24.06 -1.93 -3.06
C SER A 299 22.66 -1.34 -2.92
N GLY A 300 22.53 -0.22 -2.22
CA GLY A 300 21.25 0.46 -2.07
C GLY A 300 21.15 1.47 -0.94
N LEU A 301 19.94 1.98 -0.76
CA LEU A 301 19.57 2.88 0.32
C LEU A 301 19.41 2.06 1.61
N LEU A 302 19.91 2.60 2.73
CA LEU A 302 19.85 1.96 4.03
C LEU A 302 18.62 2.41 4.82
N TYR A 303 17.94 1.45 5.44
CA TYR A 303 16.74 1.67 6.28
C TYR A 303 16.88 0.97 7.62
N VAL A 304 16.42 1.62 8.69
CA VAL A 304 16.33 0.99 10.02
C VAL A 304 15.03 0.21 10.12
N MET A 305 15.15 -1.10 10.30
CA MET A 305 14.02 -2.02 10.42
C MET A 305 13.63 -2.15 11.89
N TYR A 306 12.69 -1.32 12.34
CA TYR A 306 12.15 -1.35 13.71
C TYR A 306 10.65 -1.69 13.68
N HIS A 307 10.37 -2.97 13.44
CA HIS A 307 9.01 -3.50 13.42
C HIS A 307 8.70 -4.24 14.72
N THR A 308 7.61 -3.86 15.39
CA THR A 308 7.17 -4.48 16.64
C THR A 308 5.67 -4.31 16.81
N ASP A 309 5.09 -4.94 17.83
CA ASP A 309 3.71 -4.69 18.23
C ASP A 309 3.56 -3.26 18.77
N ILE A 310 2.84 -2.43 18.04
CA ILE A 310 2.56 -1.03 18.39
C ILE A 310 1.22 -0.83 19.11
N SER A 311 0.60 -1.91 19.60
CA SER A 311 -0.59 -1.84 20.47
C SER A 311 -0.35 -1.01 21.73
N THR A 312 0.92 -0.91 22.14
CA THR A 312 1.39 -0.06 23.24
C THR A 312 2.44 0.93 22.72
N PRO A 313 2.55 2.13 23.31
CA PRO A 313 3.59 3.09 22.93
C PRO A 313 4.99 2.50 23.09
N LYS A 314 5.78 2.55 22.01
CA LYS A 314 7.18 2.10 21.98
C LYS A 314 8.14 3.27 21.98
N LYS A 315 9.28 3.12 22.65
CA LYS A 315 10.33 4.14 22.68
C LYS A 315 11.10 4.15 21.36
N PRO A 316 11.43 5.32 20.81
CA PRO A 316 12.35 5.41 19.68
C PRO A 316 13.73 4.86 20.05
N ILE A 317 14.42 4.26 19.08
CA ILE A 317 15.79 3.75 19.24
C ILE A 317 16.74 4.66 18.48
N THR A 318 17.75 5.18 19.17
CA THR A 318 18.79 6.00 18.53
C THR A 318 19.79 5.11 17.82
N VAL A 319 19.99 5.35 16.53
CA VAL A 319 20.98 4.68 15.68
C VAL A 319 21.92 5.72 15.12
N HIS A 320 23.21 5.42 15.18
CA HIS A 320 24.30 6.25 14.68
C HIS A 320 25.15 5.47 13.68
N ILE A 321 25.15 5.91 12.42
CA ILE A 321 26.01 5.40 11.35
C ILE A 321 27.16 6.41 11.17
N PRO A 322 28.34 6.14 11.75
CA PRO A 322 29.38 7.14 11.92
C PRO A 322 30.05 7.53 10.60
N VAL A 323 30.80 8.64 10.64
CA VAL A 323 31.54 9.14 9.47
C VAL A 323 32.44 8.05 8.85
N GLY A 324 32.41 7.98 7.51
CA GLY A 324 33.12 6.98 6.70
C GLY A 324 32.40 5.62 6.56
N SER A 325 31.31 5.38 7.29
CA SER A 325 30.38 4.27 7.02
C SER A 325 29.30 4.75 6.05
N GLY A 326 29.40 4.29 4.80
CA GLY A 326 28.49 4.65 3.71
C GLY A 326 28.58 6.11 3.26
N ILE A 327 27.82 6.43 2.23
CA ILE A 327 27.73 7.76 1.62
C ILE A 327 26.40 8.39 2.00
N VAL A 328 26.42 9.65 2.44
CA VAL A 328 25.18 10.37 2.73
C VAL A 328 24.53 10.76 1.41
N ASN A 329 23.31 10.25 1.20
CA ASN A 329 22.41 10.66 0.14
C ASN A 329 21.42 11.74 0.61
N GLY A 330 21.03 11.67 1.87
CA GLY A 330 19.93 12.43 2.45
C GLY A 330 18.56 11.85 2.12
N TYR A 331 17.54 12.41 2.76
CA TYR A 331 16.12 12.20 2.44
C TYR A 331 15.30 13.42 2.82
N PHE A 332 14.15 13.61 2.16
CA PHE A 332 13.21 14.67 2.51
C PHE A 332 12.16 14.14 3.49
N ASP A 333 11.86 14.86 4.58
CA ASP A 333 10.78 14.55 5.51
C ASP A 333 9.95 15.80 5.75
N VAL A 334 8.66 15.76 5.39
CA VAL A 334 7.77 16.93 5.48
C VAL A 334 7.41 17.32 6.92
N THR A 335 7.86 16.58 7.93
CA THR A 335 7.79 16.98 9.35
C THR A 335 9.02 17.74 9.81
N ARG A 336 10.13 17.71 9.05
CA ARG A 336 11.43 18.25 9.44
C ARG A 336 11.98 19.30 8.48
N HIS A 337 11.70 19.13 7.19
CA HIS A 337 12.37 19.84 6.10
C HIS A 337 11.40 20.77 5.36
N THR A 338 11.96 21.85 4.81
CA THR A 338 11.26 22.83 3.96
C THR A 338 11.70 22.69 2.49
N ASP A 339 11.04 23.39 1.55
CA ASP A 339 11.50 23.39 0.16
C ASP A 339 12.91 23.99 -0.04
N LYS A 340 13.37 24.83 0.90
CA LYS A 340 14.77 25.29 0.93
C LYS A 340 15.73 24.14 1.22
N ASP A 341 15.38 23.29 2.18
CA ASP A 341 16.16 22.09 2.52
C ASP A 341 16.13 21.08 1.37
N TRP A 342 14.96 20.88 0.76
CA TRP A 342 14.79 20.06 -0.44
C TRP A 342 15.77 20.46 -1.55
N LYS A 343 15.80 21.74 -1.94
CA LYS A 343 16.69 22.23 -3.00
C LYS A 343 18.16 21.95 -2.69
N ARG A 344 18.58 22.07 -1.42
CA ARG A 344 19.94 21.72 -0.97
C ARG A 344 20.19 20.21 -1.04
N MET A 345 19.24 19.39 -0.62
CA MET A 345 19.41 17.94 -0.58
C MET A 345 19.41 17.33 -1.99
N ILE A 346 18.41 17.65 -2.80
CA ILE A 346 18.25 17.03 -4.11
C ILE A 346 19.38 17.39 -5.07
N SER A 347 19.93 18.61 -4.98
CA SER A 347 21.06 19.02 -5.82
C SER A 347 22.34 18.24 -5.51
N ASN A 348 22.55 17.84 -4.25
CA ASN A 348 23.75 17.14 -3.79
C ASN A 348 23.61 15.61 -3.71
N ALA A 349 22.38 15.07 -3.85
CA ALA A 349 22.13 13.63 -3.78
C ALA A 349 22.93 12.86 -4.86
N PRO A 350 23.86 11.96 -4.45
CA PRO A 350 24.69 11.18 -5.36
C PRO A 350 24.00 9.92 -5.89
N HIS A 351 23.00 9.38 -5.19
CA HIS A 351 22.36 8.12 -5.56
C HIS A 351 21.28 8.28 -6.62
N SER A 352 21.02 7.22 -7.38
CA SER A 352 20.03 7.22 -8.47
C SER A 352 18.59 7.35 -7.99
N MET A 353 18.31 7.01 -6.72
CA MET A 353 17.00 7.13 -6.07
C MET A 353 17.07 8.01 -4.82
N PHE A 354 15.96 8.67 -4.51
CA PHE A 354 15.82 9.57 -3.37
C PHE A 354 14.52 9.31 -2.59
N ASP A 355 14.63 9.26 -1.27
CA ASP A 355 13.50 9.08 -0.35
C ASP A 355 12.78 10.40 -0.06
N ILE A 356 11.45 10.37 -0.16
CA ILE A 356 10.56 11.49 0.15
C ILE A 356 9.48 10.99 1.11
N VAL A 357 9.57 11.45 2.37
CA VAL A 357 8.77 10.96 3.49
C VAL A 357 7.66 11.96 3.81
N GLY A 358 6.42 11.52 3.60
CA GLY A 358 5.20 12.20 4.03
C GLY A 358 4.75 11.79 5.43
N ARG A 359 3.52 12.17 5.78
CA ARG A 359 2.84 11.76 7.02
C ARG A 359 2.13 10.41 6.84
N ASN A 360 1.49 10.20 5.69
CA ASN A 360 0.69 9.01 5.38
C ASN A 360 1.25 8.24 4.18
N SER A 361 2.10 8.88 3.38
CA SER A 361 2.69 8.35 2.15
C SER A 361 4.20 8.53 2.13
N MET A 362 4.89 7.68 1.38
CA MET A 362 6.31 7.78 1.10
C MET A 362 6.53 7.52 -0.39
N MET A 363 7.52 8.19 -0.97
CA MET A 363 7.92 7.97 -2.35
C MET A 363 9.43 7.70 -2.42
N ILE A 364 9.84 6.75 -3.26
CA ILE A 364 11.24 6.50 -3.60
C ILE A 364 11.36 6.70 -5.11
N LEU A 365 11.90 7.84 -5.52
CA LEU A 365 11.86 8.27 -6.93
C LEU A 365 13.26 8.50 -7.49
N HIS A 366 13.40 8.27 -8.79
CA HIS A 366 14.62 8.52 -9.55
C HIS A 366 15.10 9.97 -9.41
N THR A 367 16.27 10.13 -8.78
CA THR A 367 16.92 11.41 -8.45
C THR A 367 17.07 12.30 -9.67
N LYS A 368 17.42 11.72 -10.82
CA LYS A 368 17.54 12.46 -12.09
C LYS A 368 16.26 13.23 -12.41
N TYR A 369 15.11 12.58 -12.39
CA TYR A 369 13.85 13.21 -12.77
C TYR A 369 13.30 14.15 -11.70
N LEU A 370 13.65 13.93 -10.43
CA LEU A 370 13.40 14.90 -9.37
C LEU A 370 14.19 16.20 -9.61
N LYS A 371 15.47 16.10 -10.01
CA LYS A 371 16.29 17.26 -10.41
C LYS A 371 15.71 17.95 -11.65
N ASP A 372 15.22 17.19 -12.62
CA ASP A 372 14.69 17.75 -13.88
C ASP A 372 13.29 18.41 -13.71
N TYR A 373 12.41 17.84 -12.87
CA TYR A 373 10.99 18.22 -12.83
C TYR A 373 10.47 18.75 -11.49
N SER A 374 11.24 18.65 -10.41
CA SER A 374 10.90 19.24 -9.11
C SER A 374 12.14 19.79 -8.39
N PRO A 375 13.03 20.58 -9.05
CA PRO A 375 14.28 21.03 -8.44
C PRO A 375 14.09 21.97 -7.24
N ASP A 376 13.01 22.76 -7.25
CA ASP A 376 12.82 23.84 -6.28
C ASP A 376 11.82 23.51 -5.16
N SER A 377 10.87 22.60 -5.40
CA SER A 377 9.83 22.28 -4.42
C SER A 377 9.32 20.86 -4.60
N ILE A 378 9.16 20.15 -3.48
CA ILE A 378 8.55 18.81 -3.42
C ILE A 378 7.33 18.77 -2.50
N THR A 379 7.17 19.75 -1.61
CA THR A 379 6.10 19.77 -0.60
C THR A 379 4.71 19.66 -1.21
N LYS A 380 4.48 20.27 -2.39
CA LYS A 380 3.19 20.16 -3.09
C LYS A 380 2.89 18.73 -3.53
N SER A 381 3.87 18.01 -4.06
CA SER A 381 3.74 16.60 -4.42
C SER A 381 3.44 15.75 -3.18
N VAL A 382 4.20 15.95 -2.10
CA VAL A 382 3.98 15.24 -0.83
C VAL A 382 2.56 15.47 -0.28
N ARG A 383 2.06 16.71 -0.33
CA ARG A 383 0.70 17.05 0.11
C ARG A 383 -0.36 16.30 -0.69
N VAL A 384 -0.22 16.20 -2.02
CA VAL A 384 -1.16 15.48 -2.88
C VAL A 384 -1.22 14.00 -2.49
N TRP A 385 -0.07 13.37 -2.32
CA TRP A 385 0.02 11.96 -1.92
C TRP A 385 -0.53 11.70 -0.51
N ASP A 386 -0.14 12.51 0.47
CA ASP A 386 -0.58 12.37 1.85
C ASP A 386 -2.09 12.56 2.03
N GLU A 387 -2.68 13.57 1.38
CA GLU A 387 -4.12 13.81 1.46
C GLU A 387 -4.91 12.75 0.68
N SER A 388 -4.34 12.17 -0.40
CA SER A 388 -4.95 11.04 -1.11
C SER A 388 -5.06 9.80 -0.23
N VAL A 389 -3.96 9.38 0.40
CA VAL A 389 -3.96 8.22 1.31
C VAL A 389 -4.88 8.47 2.51
N LYS A 390 -4.85 9.67 3.07
CA LYS A 390 -5.73 10.07 4.18
C LYS A 390 -7.21 10.04 3.81
N ALA A 391 -7.58 10.50 2.61
CA ALA A 391 -8.95 10.41 2.11
C ALA A 391 -9.44 8.96 2.03
N MET A 392 -8.58 8.06 1.52
CA MET A 392 -8.87 6.62 1.47
C MET A 392 -9.00 6.01 2.87
N TRP A 393 -8.08 6.29 3.80
CA TRP A 393 -8.18 5.80 5.17
C TRP A 393 -9.43 6.31 5.90
N LYS A 394 -9.80 7.58 5.69
CA LYS A 394 -11.00 8.19 6.27
C LYS A 394 -12.27 7.54 5.76
N ILE A 395 -12.42 7.34 4.44
CA ILE A 395 -13.63 6.69 3.89
C ILE A 395 -13.76 5.23 4.36
N MET A 396 -12.63 4.58 4.61
CA MET A 396 -12.56 3.22 5.17
C MET A 396 -12.77 3.17 6.69
N GLY A 397 -12.83 4.31 7.38
CA GLY A 397 -13.05 4.42 8.82
C GLY A 397 -11.85 4.00 9.67
N PHE A 398 -10.61 4.20 9.20
CA PHE A 398 -9.40 3.81 9.97
C PHE A 398 -9.22 4.63 11.25
N ASP A 399 -9.69 5.87 11.25
CA ASP A 399 -9.75 6.80 12.38
C ASP A 399 -10.81 6.39 13.40
N LYS A 400 -11.95 5.87 12.93
CA LYS A 400 -13.07 5.45 13.78
C LYS A 400 -12.92 4.05 14.37
N TYR A 401 -12.29 3.14 13.61
CA TYR A 401 -12.04 1.76 13.99
C TYR A 401 -10.53 1.52 14.00
N PRO A 402 -9.82 2.06 15.03
CA PRO A 402 -8.38 1.98 15.10
C PRO A 402 -7.92 0.54 15.30
N GLN A 403 -6.87 0.17 14.57
CA GLN A 403 -6.10 -1.05 14.70
C GLN A 403 -4.63 -0.64 14.72
N PRO A 404 -3.73 -1.40 15.38
CA PRO A 404 -2.30 -1.10 15.44
C PRO A 404 -1.69 -1.14 14.03
N HIS A 405 -1.69 0.02 13.38
CA HIS A 405 -1.18 0.26 12.03
C HIS A 405 -0.65 1.69 11.94
N ASN A 406 0.60 1.82 11.51
CA ASN A 406 1.22 3.13 11.26
C ASN A 406 2.16 3.16 10.05
N ASN A 407 2.10 2.14 9.17
CA ASN A 407 2.87 2.09 7.93
C ASN A 407 2.31 3.10 6.92
N ARG A 408 3.19 3.68 6.11
CA ARG A 408 2.78 4.56 5.00
C ARG A 408 2.43 3.77 3.74
N GLN A 409 1.65 4.38 2.85
CA GLN A 409 1.60 3.91 1.47
C GLN A 409 2.91 4.26 0.76
N LEU A 410 3.51 3.31 0.02
CA LEU A 410 4.75 3.55 -0.71
C LEU A 410 4.51 3.60 -2.22
N GLY A 411 5.01 4.65 -2.88
CA GLY A 411 5.17 4.73 -4.33
C GLY A 411 6.64 4.66 -4.74
N VAL A 412 6.96 3.89 -5.76
CA VAL A 412 8.35 3.73 -6.26
C VAL A 412 8.36 3.97 -7.75
N SER A 413 9.31 4.77 -8.25
CA SER A 413 9.51 4.84 -9.69
C SER A 413 10.42 3.73 -10.19
N VAL A 414 10.04 3.11 -11.30
CA VAL A 414 10.70 1.91 -11.84
C VAL A 414 11.08 2.07 -13.30
N GLU A 415 12.10 1.34 -13.73
CA GLU A 415 12.52 1.25 -15.12
C GLU A 415 11.88 0.03 -15.79
N GLY A 416 11.31 0.21 -16.99
CA GLY A 416 10.66 -0.86 -17.74
C GLY A 416 9.38 -1.41 -17.10
N GLY A 417 8.78 -2.43 -17.73
CA GLY A 417 7.57 -3.09 -17.23
C GLY A 417 6.26 -2.35 -17.53
N ALA A 418 5.25 -2.59 -16.68
CA ALA A 418 3.94 -1.95 -16.80
C ALA A 418 4.00 -0.43 -16.51
N HIS A 419 3.09 0.34 -17.11
CA HIS A 419 3.01 1.81 -16.90
C HIS A 419 2.89 2.17 -15.42
N MET A 420 1.96 1.52 -14.72
CA MET A 420 1.78 1.58 -13.28
C MET A 420 1.29 0.22 -12.78
N PHE A 421 1.56 -0.11 -11.51
CA PHE A 421 1.06 -1.33 -10.88
C PHE A 421 1.01 -1.21 -9.36
N ALA A 422 0.20 -2.05 -8.73
CA ALA A 422 0.18 -2.27 -7.30
C ALA A 422 0.60 -3.70 -6.95
N THR A 423 1.41 -3.83 -5.90
CA THR A 423 1.80 -5.12 -5.34
C THR A 423 1.85 -5.04 -3.81
N TRP A 424 2.28 -6.10 -3.16
CA TRP A 424 2.62 -6.04 -1.76
C TRP A 424 3.81 -5.09 -1.57
N TYR A 425 3.75 -4.31 -0.50
CA TYR A 425 4.73 -3.33 -0.04
C TYR A 425 4.82 -2.00 -0.79
N TYR A 426 4.47 -1.93 -2.08
CA TYR A 426 4.54 -0.69 -2.85
C TYR A 426 3.65 -0.65 -4.10
N CYS A 427 3.42 0.55 -4.62
CA CYS A 427 2.94 0.78 -5.99
C CYS A 427 4.12 1.23 -6.87
N GLY A 428 4.27 0.61 -8.05
CA GLY A 428 5.28 0.95 -9.04
C GLY A 428 4.76 1.92 -10.09
N TYR A 429 5.57 2.91 -10.46
CA TYR A 429 5.27 3.88 -11.50
C TYR A 429 6.43 3.93 -12.49
N SER A 430 6.20 3.51 -13.73
CA SER A 430 7.22 3.59 -14.77
C SER A 430 7.70 5.03 -14.89
N ILE A 431 9.01 5.22 -15.11
CA ILE A 431 9.53 6.55 -15.43
C ILE A 431 8.97 7.07 -16.77
N GLY A 432 8.59 6.17 -17.67
CA GLY A 432 8.24 6.50 -19.06
C GLY A 432 9.41 7.11 -19.84
N ASP A 433 9.15 7.51 -21.07
CA ASP A 433 10.17 8.11 -21.93
C ASP A 433 10.68 9.41 -21.31
N GLN A 434 11.98 9.44 -21.01
CA GLN A 434 12.67 10.57 -20.38
C GLN A 434 12.02 11.06 -19.07
N GLY A 435 11.31 10.21 -18.32
CA GLY A 435 10.69 10.63 -17.05
C GLY A 435 9.32 11.29 -17.19
N ASN A 436 8.70 11.23 -18.38
CA ASN A 436 7.42 11.89 -18.65
C ASN A 436 6.28 11.42 -17.74
N THR A 437 6.22 10.14 -17.37
CA THR A 437 5.21 9.65 -16.42
C THR A 437 5.41 10.29 -15.05
N LEU A 438 6.66 10.41 -14.58
CA LEU A 438 6.93 11.09 -13.31
C LEU A 438 6.50 12.54 -13.33
N LYS A 439 6.87 13.27 -14.39
CA LYS A 439 6.53 14.68 -14.58
C LYS A 439 5.02 14.91 -14.59
N ASN A 440 4.27 14.08 -15.31
CA ASN A 440 2.88 14.35 -15.65
C ASN A 440 1.88 13.65 -14.72
N GLU A 441 2.25 12.51 -14.13
CA GLU A 441 1.31 11.62 -13.44
C GLU A 441 1.73 11.24 -12.03
N VAL A 442 2.95 11.58 -11.59
CA VAL A 442 3.45 11.30 -10.22
C VAL A 442 3.67 12.57 -9.41
N LEU A 443 4.32 13.57 -10.03
CA LEU A 443 4.72 14.81 -9.38
C LEU A 443 3.72 15.95 -9.65
N ALA A 444 3.57 16.84 -8.66
CA ALA A 444 2.88 18.11 -8.85
C ALA A 444 3.79 19.12 -9.56
N PRO A 445 3.25 20.02 -10.42
CA PRO A 445 1.82 20.22 -10.66
C PRO A 445 1.20 19.27 -11.70
N GLY A 446 2.00 18.44 -12.39
CA GLY A 446 1.53 17.61 -13.51
C GLY A 446 0.33 16.74 -13.16
N VAL A 447 0.42 16.03 -12.03
CA VAL A 447 -0.65 15.14 -11.54
C VAL A 447 -1.98 15.84 -11.25
N LEU A 448 -1.96 17.17 -11.02
CA LEU A 448 -3.16 17.97 -10.73
C LEU A 448 -3.86 18.49 -11.99
N GLN A 449 -3.32 18.21 -13.19
CA GLN A 449 -3.95 18.63 -14.44
C GLN A 449 -5.05 17.65 -14.84
N GLY A 450 -6.29 18.16 -14.96
CA GLY A 450 -7.45 17.36 -15.34
C GLY A 450 -7.68 16.19 -14.38
N ASN A 451 -7.66 14.97 -14.92
CA ASN A 451 -7.88 13.72 -14.19
C ASN A 451 -6.59 12.90 -13.96
N ARG A 452 -5.39 13.47 -14.17
CA ARG A 452 -4.12 12.70 -14.14
C ARG A 452 -3.80 12.02 -12.80
N LEU A 453 -4.38 12.49 -11.69
CA LEU A 453 -4.28 11.80 -10.39
C LEU A 453 -4.97 10.41 -10.38
N TRP A 454 -5.82 10.11 -11.37
CA TRP A 454 -6.50 8.83 -11.51
C TRP A 454 -5.53 7.64 -11.47
N GLY A 455 -4.41 7.69 -12.18
CA GLY A 455 -3.44 6.58 -12.23
C GLY A 455 -2.90 6.22 -10.85
N ILE A 456 -2.46 7.21 -10.07
CA ILE A 456 -2.06 7.00 -8.67
C ILE A 456 -3.21 6.41 -7.85
N GLY A 457 -4.41 6.98 -7.98
CA GLY A 457 -5.57 6.55 -7.21
C GLY A 457 -6.03 5.13 -7.55
N HIS A 458 -5.87 4.71 -8.81
CA HIS A 458 -6.20 3.37 -9.29
C HIS A 458 -5.28 2.33 -8.67
N GLU A 459 -3.97 2.55 -8.70
CA GLU A 459 -3.00 1.62 -8.12
C GLU A 459 -3.06 1.59 -6.59
N ILE A 460 -3.12 2.74 -5.94
CA ILE A 460 -3.30 2.77 -4.48
C ILE A 460 -4.66 2.15 -4.12
N GLY A 461 -5.69 2.31 -4.94
CA GLY A 461 -6.99 1.67 -4.78
C GLY A 461 -6.91 0.14 -4.76
N HIS A 462 -6.04 -0.45 -5.58
CA HIS A 462 -5.76 -1.90 -5.54
C HIS A 462 -5.27 -2.36 -4.17
N CYS A 463 -4.43 -1.56 -3.50
CA CYS A 463 -3.96 -1.86 -2.14
C CYS A 463 -5.10 -1.89 -1.09
N TYR A 464 -6.22 -1.22 -1.34
CA TYR A 464 -7.28 -1.00 -0.35
C TYR A 464 -8.62 -1.69 -0.66
N GLN A 465 -8.82 -2.23 -1.88
CA GLN A 465 -10.13 -2.71 -2.33
C GLN A 465 -10.60 -4.04 -1.74
N HIS A 466 -9.71 -4.81 -1.13
CA HIS A 466 -9.98 -6.18 -0.67
C HIS A 466 -11.30 -6.36 0.10
N PRO A 467 -11.74 -5.45 1.01
CA PRO A 467 -12.97 -5.65 1.78
C PRO A 467 -14.25 -5.72 0.94
N PHE A 468 -14.31 -5.01 -0.18
CA PHE A 468 -15.50 -4.86 -1.02
C PHE A 468 -15.28 -5.28 -2.47
N ASN A 469 -14.16 -5.95 -2.75
CA ASN A 469 -13.85 -6.56 -4.03
C ASN A 469 -14.23 -8.06 -4.03
N TRP A 470 -14.54 -8.55 -5.23
CA TRP A 470 -14.64 -9.97 -5.54
C TRP A 470 -14.25 -10.19 -7.01
N ARG A 471 -14.02 -11.44 -7.41
CA ARG A 471 -13.68 -11.76 -8.81
C ARG A 471 -14.79 -11.24 -9.74
N SER A 472 -14.40 -10.68 -10.88
CA SER A 472 -15.19 -9.85 -11.82
C SER A 472 -15.26 -8.33 -11.53
N MET A 473 -14.85 -7.88 -10.33
CA MET A 473 -14.84 -6.47 -9.95
C MET A 473 -13.43 -5.91 -9.72
N SER A 474 -12.36 -6.69 -9.96
CA SER A 474 -11.01 -6.32 -9.51
C SER A 474 -10.45 -5.06 -10.17
N GLU A 475 -10.79 -4.79 -11.44
CA GLU A 475 -10.43 -3.53 -12.15
C GLU A 475 -11.53 -2.45 -12.10
N SER A 476 -12.49 -2.61 -11.20
CA SER A 476 -13.60 -1.68 -11.03
C SER A 476 -13.71 -1.18 -9.60
N SER A 477 -13.54 -2.04 -8.59
CA SER A 477 -13.72 -1.62 -7.19
C SER A 477 -12.65 -0.66 -6.68
N ASN A 478 -11.43 -0.70 -7.20
CA ASN A 478 -10.41 0.32 -6.94
C ASN A 478 -10.78 1.69 -7.49
N ASN A 479 -11.50 1.77 -8.61
CA ASN A 479 -11.85 3.06 -9.24
C ASN A 479 -12.70 3.94 -8.33
N PHE A 480 -13.39 3.35 -7.33
CA PHE A 480 -13.99 4.10 -6.23
C PHE A 480 -12.98 5.05 -5.56
N PHE A 481 -11.79 4.54 -5.22
CA PHE A 481 -10.74 5.32 -4.59
C PHE A 481 -10.09 6.32 -5.54
N ALA A 482 -9.90 5.94 -6.82
CA ALA A 482 -9.39 6.84 -7.84
C ALA A 482 -10.31 8.07 -8.02
N GLN A 483 -11.62 7.83 -8.16
CA GLN A 483 -12.58 8.91 -8.26
C GLN A 483 -12.70 9.72 -6.95
N LEU A 484 -12.61 9.07 -5.79
CA LEU A 484 -12.65 9.73 -4.48
C LEU A 484 -11.54 10.78 -4.34
N ILE A 485 -10.31 10.47 -4.75
CA ILE A 485 -9.20 11.42 -4.61
C ILE A 485 -9.25 12.54 -5.65
N LEU A 486 -9.83 12.31 -6.84
CA LEU A 486 -10.16 13.40 -7.75
C LEU A 486 -11.13 14.39 -7.09
N ASP A 487 -12.17 13.87 -6.43
CA ASP A 487 -13.19 14.68 -5.76
C ASP A 487 -12.68 15.40 -4.50
N GLN A 488 -11.94 14.70 -3.63
CA GLN A 488 -11.54 15.24 -2.33
C GLN A 488 -10.19 15.95 -2.34
N VAL A 489 -9.30 15.63 -3.29
CA VAL A 489 -7.92 16.14 -3.30
C VAL A 489 -7.67 17.05 -4.49
N THR A 490 -7.81 16.56 -5.73
CA THR A 490 -7.54 17.37 -6.93
C THR A 490 -8.44 18.60 -6.98
N ASN A 491 -9.76 18.38 -6.88
CA ASN A 491 -10.75 19.46 -6.90
C ASN A 491 -10.54 20.46 -5.76
N ALA A 492 -10.28 19.98 -4.54
CA ALA A 492 -10.01 20.84 -3.39
C ALA A 492 -8.74 21.69 -3.56
N ILE A 493 -7.66 21.11 -4.09
CA ILE A 493 -6.39 21.83 -4.32
C ILE A 493 -6.52 22.84 -5.47
N ASN A 494 -7.23 22.47 -6.54
CA ASN A 494 -7.44 23.34 -7.70
C ASN A 494 -8.52 24.41 -7.46
N GLY A 495 -9.34 24.27 -6.41
CA GLY A 495 -10.44 25.19 -6.10
C GLY A 495 -11.60 25.11 -7.09
N ASN A 496 -11.79 23.97 -7.76
CA ASN A 496 -12.87 23.73 -8.71
C ASN A 496 -13.39 22.28 -8.61
N GLU A 497 -14.45 21.93 -9.35
CA GLU A 497 -15.02 20.57 -9.36
C GLU A 497 -14.90 19.87 -10.73
N GLN A 498 -13.85 20.19 -11.49
CA GLN A 498 -13.70 19.71 -12.88
C GLN A 498 -13.06 18.32 -12.98
N ALA A 499 -12.32 17.87 -11.97
CA ALA A 499 -11.67 16.56 -11.99
C ALA A 499 -12.67 15.46 -11.65
N SER A 500 -13.11 14.73 -12.68
CA SER A 500 -13.93 13.53 -12.54
C SER A 500 -13.88 12.68 -13.81
N ASP A 501 -13.79 11.36 -13.63
CA ASP A 501 -13.91 10.37 -14.70
C ASP A 501 -15.23 9.59 -14.63
N MET A 502 -16.08 9.87 -13.64
CA MET A 502 -17.40 9.26 -13.57
C MET A 502 -18.21 9.61 -14.83
N GLU A 503 -18.82 8.60 -15.44
CA GLU A 503 -19.72 8.78 -16.58
C GLU A 503 -21.19 8.90 -16.14
N ASN A 504 -22.03 9.49 -16.99
CA ASN A 504 -23.47 9.52 -16.71
C ASN A 504 -24.05 8.10 -16.85
N PRO A 505 -24.77 7.58 -15.83
CA PRO A 505 -25.35 6.24 -15.86
C PRO A 505 -26.28 6.00 -17.05
N CYS A 506 -27.00 7.02 -17.53
CA CYS A 506 -27.94 6.88 -18.64
C CYS A 506 -27.27 6.34 -19.92
N LYS A 507 -25.97 6.59 -20.11
CA LYS A 507 -25.19 6.01 -21.22
C LYS A 507 -25.30 4.49 -21.23
N TYR A 508 -24.99 3.85 -20.10
CA TYR A 508 -24.97 2.39 -19.98
C TYR A 508 -26.37 1.80 -19.82
N LEU A 509 -27.28 2.54 -19.16
CA LEU A 509 -28.67 2.13 -19.09
C LEU A 509 -29.26 1.98 -20.50
N LEU A 510 -28.99 2.93 -21.40
CA LEU A 510 -29.43 2.90 -22.79
C LEU A 510 -28.68 1.87 -23.65
N SER A 511 -27.34 1.81 -23.54
CA SER A 511 -26.55 0.97 -24.45
C SER A 511 -26.55 -0.52 -24.09
N GLU A 512 -26.81 -0.85 -22.82
CA GLU A 512 -26.58 -2.19 -22.26
C GLU A 512 -27.76 -2.67 -21.39
N ALA A 513 -28.16 -1.92 -20.35
CA ALA A 513 -29.15 -2.43 -19.39
C ALA A 513 -30.55 -2.67 -20.00
N VAL A 514 -31.06 -1.74 -20.82
CA VAL A 514 -32.35 -1.95 -21.51
C VAL A 514 -32.36 -3.13 -22.48
N LYS A 515 -31.18 -3.64 -22.87
CA LYS A 515 -31.03 -4.85 -23.69
C LYS A 515 -31.03 -6.14 -22.86
N GLY A 516 -31.25 -6.03 -21.54
CA GLY A 516 -31.31 -7.16 -20.62
C GLY A 516 -29.95 -7.70 -20.18
N MET A 517 -28.84 -6.97 -20.44
CA MET A 517 -27.52 -7.38 -19.97
C MET A 517 -27.49 -7.40 -18.43
N PRO A 518 -27.08 -8.49 -17.78
CA PRO A 518 -26.94 -8.50 -16.33
C PRO A 518 -25.90 -7.48 -15.87
N PHE A 519 -26.03 -6.95 -14.65
CA PHE A 519 -25.14 -5.89 -14.14
C PHE A 519 -23.64 -6.17 -14.34
N HIS A 520 -23.24 -7.44 -14.20
CA HIS A 520 -21.85 -7.85 -14.35
C HIS A 520 -21.32 -7.87 -15.77
N ASP A 521 -22.19 -7.75 -16.75
CA ASP A 521 -21.84 -7.67 -18.18
C ASP A 521 -21.85 -6.23 -18.68
N LEU A 522 -22.30 -5.30 -17.84
CA LEU A 522 -22.19 -3.90 -18.13
C LEU A 522 -20.71 -3.47 -18.20
N ASN A 523 -20.47 -2.31 -18.80
CA ASN A 523 -19.15 -1.71 -18.83
C ASN A 523 -18.59 -1.47 -17.42
N GLY A 524 -17.28 -1.67 -17.21
CA GLY A 524 -16.62 -1.46 -15.91
C GLY A 524 -16.87 -0.06 -15.31
N TRP A 525 -16.97 0.97 -16.15
CA TRP A 525 -17.31 2.33 -15.75
C TRP A 525 -18.72 2.46 -15.15
N ALA A 526 -19.69 1.67 -15.64
CA ALA A 526 -21.04 1.59 -15.06
C ALA A 526 -20.99 0.92 -13.68
N LYS A 527 -20.16 -0.12 -13.53
CA LYS A 527 -20.13 -0.95 -12.33
C LYS A 527 -19.69 -0.17 -11.10
N TRP A 528 -18.51 0.45 -11.16
CA TRP A 528 -18.00 1.24 -10.05
C TRP A 528 -18.79 2.55 -9.88
N GLY A 529 -19.27 3.12 -11.00
CA GLY A 529 -20.11 4.32 -11.00
C GLY A 529 -21.37 4.12 -10.15
N PHE A 530 -22.17 3.09 -10.44
CA PHE A 530 -23.41 2.82 -9.72
C PHE A 530 -23.22 2.12 -8.38
N ALA A 531 -22.60 0.93 -8.36
CA ALA A 531 -22.60 0.07 -7.18
C ALA A 531 -21.71 0.59 -6.04
N GLN A 532 -20.92 1.63 -6.30
CA GLN A 532 -20.01 2.22 -5.34
C GLN A 532 -20.17 3.75 -5.35
N TYR A 533 -19.70 4.45 -6.38
CA TYR A 533 -19.52 5.89 -6.26
C TYR A 533 -20.82 6.69 -6.17
N SER A 534 -21.92 6.28 -6.81
CA SER A 534 -23.24 6.90 -6.63
C SER A 534 -23.72 6.85 -5.17
N PHE A 535 -23.36 5.80 -4.41
CA PHE A 535 -23.65 5.73 -2.98
C PHE A 535 -22.78 6.69 -2.17
N TYR A 536 -21.54 6.95 -2.61
CA TYR A 536 -20.71 8.01 -2.00
C TYR A 536 -21.31 9.39 -2.26
N LEU A 537 -21.74 9.66 -3.49
CA LEU A 537 -22.46 10.88 -3.82
C LEU A 537 -23.68 11.03 -2.92
N TYR A 538 -24.53 9.99 -2.85
CA TYR A 538 -25.76 10.01 -2.07
C TYR A 538 -25.53 10.19 -0.57
N PHE A 539 -24.66 9.40 0.05
CA PHE A 539 -24.49 9.43 1.51
C PHE A 539 -23.55 10.52 1.99
N HIS A 540 -22.45 10.78 1.28
CA HIS A 540 -21.41 11.71 1.70
C HIS A 540 -21.58 13.08 1.04
N LYS A 541 -21.59 13.14 -0.29
CA LYS A 541 -21.62 14.42 -1.02
C LYS A 541 -22.93 15.20 -0.81
N LEU A 542 -24.07 14.49 -0.72
CA LEU A 542 -25.37 15.07 -0.36
C LEU A 542 -25.57 15.22 1.16
N GLY A 543 -24.68 14.66 1.99
CA GLY A 543 -24.74 14.76 3.46
C GLY A 543 -25.85 13.93 4.12
N ILE A 544 -26.37 12.89 3.46
CA ILE A 544 -27.47 12.07 3.98
C ILE A 544 -27.01 11.18 5.15
N ASN A 545 -25.83 10.55 5.04
CA ASN A 545 -25.24 9.75 6.10
C ASN A 545 -23.72 9.62 5.91
N PRO A 546 -22.92 10.59 6.40
CA PRO A 546 -21.46 10.56 6.31
C PRO A 546 -20.81 9.33 6.96
N GLU A 547 -21.53 8.62 7.82
CA GLU A 547 -21.04 7.41 8.50
C GLU A 547 -21.21 6.13 7.68
N PHE A 548 -21.88 6.20 6.52
CA PHE A 548 -22.24 5.03 5.74
C PHE A 548 -21.03 4.17 5.32
N TYR A 549 -20.06 4.78 4.65
CA TYR A 549 -18.88 4.05 4.14
C TYR A 549 -17.97 3.55 5.26
N PRO A 550 -17.62 4.36 6.28
CA PRO A 550 -16.86 3.85 7.43
C PRO A 550 -17.52 2.61 8.07
N ARG A 551 -18.85 2.60 8.22
CA ARG A 551 -19.59 1.43 8.74
C ARG A 551 -19.64 0.27 7.76
N LEU A 552 -19.76 0.54 6.46
CA LEU A 552 -19.72 -0.48 5.40
C LEU A 552 -18.37 -1.19 5.40
N PHE A 553 -17.27 -0.45 5.34
CA PHE A 553 -15.92 -1.00 5.40
C PHE A 553 -15.66 -1.77 6.70
N GLU A 554 -16.17 -1.30 7.85
CA GLU A 554 -16.07 -2.06 9.10
C GLU A 554 -16.84 -3.39 9.05
N SER A 555 -18.07 -3.38 8.52
CA SER A 555 -18.86 -4.60 8.31
C SER A 555 -18.14 -5.60 7.39
N LEU A 556 -17.49 -5.08 6.35
CA LEU A 556 -16.77 -5.87 5.35
C LEU A 556 -15.44 -6.40 5.88
N ARG A 557 -14.72 -5.67 6.74
CA ARG A 557 -13.53 -6.21 7.42
C ARG A 557 -13.87 -7.39 8.31
N ARG A 558 -14.98 -7.30 9.05
CA ARG A 558 -15.44 -8.38 9.94
C ARG A 558 -15.99 -9.60 9.19
N LYS A 559 -16.65 -9.36 8.07
CA LYS A 559 -17.16 -10.42 7.18
C LYS A 559 -16.88 -9.99 5.74
N PRO A 560 -15.72 -10.33 5.17
CA PRO A 560 -15.39 -9.99 3.78
C PRO A 560 -16.40 -10.58 2.79
N LEU A 561 -16.58 -9.92 1.63
CA LEU A 561 -17.38 -10.47 0.54
C LEU A 561 -16.68 -11.66 -0.13
N SER A 562 -15.34 -11.70 -0.08
CA SER A 562 -14.55 -12.81 -0.59
C SER A 562 -14.10 -13.73 0.54
N ARG A 563 -14.51 -15.00 0.47
CA ARG A 563 -13.65 -16.12 0.86
C ARG A 563 -13.04 -16.65 -0.44
N GLN A 564 -11.77 -17.01 -0.41
CA GLN A 564 -11.09 -17.48 -1.61
C GLN A 564 -11.88 -18.63 -2.26
N ALA A 565 -12.17 -18.44 -3.54
CA ALA A 565 -12.76 -19.36 -4.50
C ALA A 565 -14.24 -19.75 -4.29
N TYR A 566 -15.08 -19.30 -5.25
CA TYR A 566 -16.29 -19.97 -5.78
C TYR A 566 -17.70 -19.37 -5.63
N GLU A 567 -17.94 -18.23 -4.97
CA GLU A 567 -19.32 -17.71 -4.88
C GLU A 567 -19.46 -16.21 -5.20
N VAL A 568 -19.16 -15.84 -6.45
CA VAL A 568 -19.33 -14.46 -6.96
C VAL A 568 -20.76 -13.94 -6.75
N SER A 569 -21.76 -14.81 -6.85
CA SER A 569 -23.17 -14.48 -6.63
C SER A 569 -23.51 -14.15 -5.17
N GLU A 570 -22.87 -14.82 -4.21
CA GLU A 570 -23.00 -14.45 -2.79
C GLU A 570 -22.42 -13.06 -2.53
N ALA A 571 -21.21 -12.78 -3.01
CA ALA A 571 -20.57 -11.47 -2.86
C ALA A 571 -21.44 -10.34 -3.46
N HIS A 572 -21.95 -10.58 -4.68
CA HIS A 572 -22.85 -9.68 -5.39
C HIS A 572 -24.11 -9.38 -4.58
N LEU A 573 -24.89 -10.39 -4.19
CA LEU A 573 -26.12 -10.17 -3.42
C LEU A 573 -25.84 -9.61 -2.01
N ALA A 574 -24.75 -10.02 -1.37
CA ALA A 574 -24.37 -9.54 -0.04
C ALA A 574 -24.00 -8.06 -0.03
N LEU A 575 -23.42 -7.51 -1.11
CA LEU A 575 -23.15 -6.07 -1.17
C LEU A 575 -24.46 -5.27 -1.16
N TYR A 576 -25.43 -5.64 -2.02
CA TYR A 576 -26.77 -5.03 -2.04
C TYR A 576 -27.42 -5.09 -0.65
N GLU A 577 -27.41 -6.26 -0.01
CA GLU A 577 -28.03 -6.42 1.30
C GLU A 577 -27.32 -5.58 2.37
N ARG A 578 -25.99 -5.49 2.36
CA ARG A 578 -25.24 -4.67 3.31
C ARG A 578 -25.51 -3.19 3.14
N ILE A 579 -25.55 -2.71 1.89
CA ILE A 579 -25.90 -1.32 1.58
C ILE A 579 -27.26 -0.99 2.20
N CYS A 580 -28.28 -1.84 1.98
CA CYS A 580 -29.62 -1.63 2.51
C CYS A 580 -29.66 -1.72 4.04
N ASN A 581 -29.05 -2.75 4.65
CA ASN A 581 -29.08 -2.97 6.09
C ASN A 581 -28.32 -1.88 6.88
N ILE A 582 -27.17 -1.41 6.38
CA ILE A 582 -26.36 -0.40 7.06
C ILE A 582 -27.01 0.98 6.95
N SER A 583 -27.56 1.31 5.78
CA SER A 583 -28.27 2.57 5.55
C SER A 583 -29.68 2.59 6.12
N ARG A 584 -30.26 1.41 6.42
CA ARG A 584 -31.69 1.22 6.73
C ARG A 584 -32.59 1.81 5.65
N THR A 585 -32.21 1.64 4.40
CA THR A 585 -32.93 2.15 3.22
C THR A 585 -33.08 1.02 2.20
N ASP A 586 -34.26 0.88 1.60
CA ASP A 586 -34.53 -0.09 0.55
C ASP A 586 -34.22 0.50 -0.84
N PHE A 587 -33.09 0.11 -1.42
CA PHE A 587 -32.64 0.53 -2.75
C PHE A 587 -33.04 -0.46 -3.87
N THR A 588 -33.93 -1.41 -3.61
CA THR A 588 -34.23 -2.50 -4.57
C THR A 588 -34.57 -1.99 -5.96
N ASP A 589 -35.39 -0.93 -6.08
CA ASP A 589 -35.83 -0.40 -7.37
C ASP A 589 -34.66 0.18 -8.19
N ASP A 590 -33.68 0.80 -7.52
CA ASP A 590 -32.49 1.34 -8.18
C ASP A 590 -31.55 0.23 -8.65
N PHE A 591 -31.42 -0.86 -7.89
CA PHE A 591 -30.66 -2.04 -8.29
C PHE A 591 -31.32 -2.80 -9.46
N GLU A 592 -32.65 -2.83 -9.53
CA GLU A 592 -33.40 -3.39 -10.65
C GLU A 592 -33.13 -2.63 -11.96
N ILE A 593 -33.07 -1.28 -11.93
CA ILE A 593 -32.75 -0.46 -13.11
C ILE A 593 -31.39 -0.85 -13.73
N PHE A 594 -30.45 -1.26 -12.90
CA PHE A 594 -29.11 -1.69 -13.31
C PHE A 594 -28.99 -3.20 -13.58
N ASN A 595 -30.10 -3.92 -13.67
CA ASN A 595 -30.12 -5.36 -13.89
C ASN A 595 -29.30 -6.15 -12.86
N TRP A 596 -29.26 -5.70 -11.61
CA TRP A 596 -28.54 -6.39 -10.53
C TRP A 596 -29.08 -7.80 -10.28
N PHE A 597 -30.37 -8.02 -10.52
CA PHE A 597 -31.09 -9.25 -10.19
C PHE A 597 -31.35 -10.14 -11.41
N VAL A 598 -30.83 -9.77 -12.60
CA VAL A 598 -30.95 -10.60 -13.81
C VAL A 598 -30.08 -11.84 -13.66
N PRO A 599 -30.63 -13.06 -13.82
CA PRO A 599 -29.88 -14.31 -13.68
C PRO A 599 -28.64 -14.36 -14.58
N ILE A 600 -27.60 -15.01 -14.08
CA ILE A 600 -26.33 -15.21 -14.79
C ILE A 600 -25.78 -16.59 -14.49
N ASP A 601 -25.25 -17.28 -15.50
CA ASP A 601 -24.53 -18.54 -15.35
C ASP A 601 -23.37 -18.54 -16.35
N ARG A 602 -22.17 -18.20 -15.88
CA ARG A 602 -20.97 -18.17 -16.71
C ARG A 602 -19.70 -18.46 -15.93
N LYS A 603 -18.65 -18.76 -16.69
CA LYS A 603 -17.26 -18.75 -16.20
C LYS A 603 -16.55 -17.49 -16.70
N GLY A 604 -15.57 -17.02 -15.93
CA GLY A 604 -14.73 -15.89 -16.32
C GLY A 604 -13.31 -16.05 -15.78
N HIS A 605 -12.41 -15.20 -16.28
CA HIS A 605 -11.02 -15.16 -15.85
C HIS A 605 -10.64 -13.71 -15.49
N GLN A 606 -10.28 -13.48 -14.23
CA GLN A 606 -9.72 -12.22 -13.75
C GLN A 606 -8.83 -12.54 -12.55
N TYR A 607 -7.51 -12.54 -12.79
CA TYR A 607 -6.51 -13.01 -11.81
C TYR A 607 -6.79 -14.45 -11.34
N GLY A 608 -7.19 -15.30 -12.29
CA GLY A 608 -7.62 -16.69 -12.08
C GLY A 608 -9.09 -16.93 -12.46
N ASP A 609 -9.43 -18.20 -12.64
CA ASP A 609 -10.75 -18.65 -13.10
C ASP A 609 -11.82 -18.55 -12.01
N TYR A 610 -13.03 -18.13 -12.37
CA TYR A 610 -14.17 -18.11 -11.47
C TYR A 610 -15.45 -18.57 -12.16
N SER A 611 -16.36 -19.09 -11.36
CA SER A 611 -17.75 -19.35 -11.77
C SER A 611 -18.64 -18.28 -11.17
N PHE A 612 -19.62 -17.85 -11.94
CA PHE A 612 -20.68 -16.97 -11.49
C PHE A 612 -22.02 -17.54 -11.90
N LYS A 613 -22.71 -18.11 -10.91
CA LYS A 613 -24.08 -18.56 -11.04
C LYS A 613 -24.99 -17.84 -10.06
N MET A 614 -25.93 -17.05 -10.55
CA MET A 614 -27.02 -16.46 -9.79
C MET A 614 -28.35 -16.81 -10.46
N THR A 615 -29.21 -17.51 -9.74
CA THR A 615 -30.54 -17.87 -10.22
C THR A 615 -31.57 -16.80 -9.87
N GLU A 616 -32.73 -16.87 -10.53
CA GLU A 616 -33.88 -16.03 -10.19
C GLU A 616 -34.33 -16.24 -8.74
N GLU A 617 -34.27 -17.47 -8.24
CA GLU A 617 -34.60 -17.78 -6.84
C GLU A 617 -33.66 -17.09 -5.84
N MET A 618 -32.35 -17.09 -6.10
CA MET A 618 -31.37 -16.40 -5.26
C MET A 618 -31.65 -14.90 -5.21
N ALA A 619 -31.91 -14.29 -6.37
CA ALA A 619 -32.25 -12.88 -6.49
C ALA A 619 -33.58 -12.55 -5.76
N ARG A 620 -34.62 -13.37 -5.96
CA ARG A 620 -35.92 -13.23 -5.28
C ARG A 620 -35.77 -13.35 -3.76
N ALA A 621 -34.99 -14.32 -3.28
CA ALA A 621 -34.74 -14.51 -1.86
C ALA A 621 -34.01 -13.30 -1.24
N SER A 622 -33.01 -12.74 -1.93
CA SER A 622 -32.30 -11.54 -1.49
C SER A 622 -33.23 -10.31 -1.39
N LYS A 623 -34.04 -10.06 -2.43
CA LYS A 623 -35.07 -9.00 -2.42
C LYS A 623 -36.07 -9.20 -1.27
N ALA A 624 -36.54 -10.43 -1.06
CA ALA A 624 -37.48 -10.75 0.01
C ALA A 624 -36.89 -10.49 1.41
N ARG A 625 -35.59 -10.78 1.63
CA ARG A 625 -34.89 -10.47 2.89
C ARG A 625 -34.89 -8.98 3.19
N ILE A 626 -34.65 -8.13 2.19
CA ILE A 626 -34.69 -6.66 2.37
C ILE A 626 -36.12 -6.14 2.52
N ALA A 627 -37.07 -6.62 1.72
CA ALA A 627 -38.48 -6.26 1.86
C ALA A 627 -39.02 -6.58 3.26
N ALA A 628 -38.63 -7.72 3.84
CA ALA A 628 -39.02 -8.12 5.20
C ALA A 628 -38.52 -7.15 6.29
N LYS A 629 -37.45 -6.38 6.03
CA LYS A 629 -36.97 -5.35 6.96
C LYS A 629 -37.85 -4.10 7.01
N ARG A 630 -38.72 -3.89 6.00
CA ARG A 630 -39.60 -2.72 5.87
C ARG A 630 -38.84 -1.39 5.95
N TYR A 631 -37.65 -1.34 5.33
CA TYR A 631 -36.91 -0.08 5.24
C TYR A 631 -37.64 0.91 4.32
N PRO A 632 -37.58 2.22 4.62
CA PRO A 632 -38.08 3.24 3.71
C PRO A 632 -37.32 3.22 2.38
N LYS A 633 -37.99 3.63 1.30
CA LYS A 633 -37.34 3.92 0.02
C LYS A 633 -36.37 5.10 0.15
N PRO A 634 -35.35 5.23 -0.71
CA PRO A 634 -34.40 6.34 -0.64
C PRO A 634 -35.09 7.67 -0.88
N LYS A 635 -34.54 8.74 -0.32
CA LYS A 635 -35.05 10.11 -0.51
C LYS A 635 -34.98 10.53 -1.98
N PHE A 636 -33.91 10.14 -2.66
CA PHE A 636 -33.65 10.45 -4.06
C PHE A 636 -33.33 9.20 -4.86
N ARG A 637 -33.63 9.22 -6.16
CA ARG A 637 -33.36 8.12 -7.10
C ARG A 637 -31.88 8.06 -7.42
N ILE A 638 -31.18 7.07 -6.88
CA ILE A 638 -29.72 6.97 -7.01
C ILE A 638 -29.28 6.43 -8.38
N ALA A 639 -30.14 5.69 -9.08
CA ALA A 639 -29.81 5.12 -10.39
C ALA A 639 -29.40 6.15 -11.46
N PHE A 640 -29.78 7.41 -11.28
CA PHE A 640 -29.45 8.51 -12.19
C PHE A 640 -28.48 9.54 -11.59
N LEU A 641 -28.00 9.32 -10.36
CA LEU A 641 -27.13 10.24 -9.65
C LEU A 641 -25.67 10.10 -10.13
N HIS A 642 -25.07 11.20 -10.56
CA HIS A 642 -23.68 11.20 -11.04
C HIS A 642 -22.94 12.53 -10.82
N GLN A 643 -21.61 12.48 -11.02
CA GLN A 643 -20.71 13.63 -11.06
C GLN A 643 -19.90 13.57 -12.37
N HIS A 644 -20.58 13.74 -13.50
CA HIS A 644 -19.92 13.65 -14.82
C HIS A 644 -19.06 14.87 -15.07
N GLY A 645 -17.77 14.66 -15.36
CA GLY A 645 -16.80 15.72 -15.56
C GLY A 645 -16.49 16.06 -17.03
N LYS A 646 -17.01 15.29 -18.00
CA LYS A 646 -16.66 15.49 -19.42
C LYS A 646 -17.71 16.36 -20.13
N THR A 647 -17.25 17.08 -21.16
CA THR A 647 -18.12 17.82 -22.08
C THR A 647 -18.62 16.87 -23.16
N VAL A 648 -19.93 16.89 -23.40
CA VAL A 648 -20.57 16.14 -24.47
C VAL A 648 -21.00 17.08 -25.59
N ASN A 649 -20.67 16.73 -26.84
CA ASN A 649 -21.19 17.45 -28.01
C ASN A 649 -22.57 16.91 -28.39
N LEU A 650 -23.50 17.83 -28.62
CA LEU A 650 -24.89 17.57 -28.97
C LEU A 650 -25.27 18.46 -30.14
N TRP A 651 -25.13 17.92 -31.35
CA TRP A 651 -25.58 18.58 -32.58
C TRP A 651 -25.09 20.03 -32.67
N GLY A 652 -23.80 20.25 -32.37
CA GLY A 652 -23.17 21.57 -32.40
C GLY A 652 -23.18 22.35 -31.07
N GLN A 653 -23.81 21.83 -30.01
CA GLN A 653 -23.74 22.41 -28.66
C GLN A 653 -22.85 21.58 -27.75
N ASN A 654 -21.88 22.22 -27.09
CA ASN A 654 -21.03 21.59 -26.09
C ASN A 654 -21.65 21.80 -24.70
N LEU A 655 -22.10 20.71 -24.05
CA LEU A 655 -22.62 20.74 -22.69
C LEU A 655 -21.62 20.09 -21.74
N HIS A 656 -21.23 20.82 -20.70
CA HIS A 656 -20.46 20.24 -19.60
C HIS A 656 -21.35 19.28 -18.79
N GLY A 657 -20.78 18.23 -18.21
CA GLY A 657 -21.52 17.21 -17.45
C GLY A 657 -22.40 17.75 -16.31
N SER A 658 -22.05 18.91 -15.74
CA SER A 658 -22.85 19.61 -14.73
C SER A 658 -24.21 20.13 -15.23
N GLN A 659 -24.37 20.27 -16.55
CA GLN A 659 -25.62 20.72 -17.17
C GLN A 659 -26.59 19.55 -17.44
N LEU A 660 -26.11 18.31 -17.40
CA LEU A 660 -26.92 17.12 -17.67
C LEU A 660 -27.94 16.86 -16.54
N ASN A 661 -29.03 16.20 -16.89
CA ASN A 661 -29.97 15.65 -15.91
C ASN A 661 -29.25 14.56 -15.09
N GLY A 662 -29.57 14.48 -13.80
CA GLY A 662 -28.92 13.52 -12.90
C GLY A 662 -27.69 14.05 -12.15
N TYR A 663 -27.19 15.25 -12.49
CA TYR A 663 -25.99 15.79 -11.83
C TYR A 663 -26.22 16.10 -10.35
N TRP A 664 -25.27 15.72 -9.50
CA TRP A 664 -25.42 15.68 -8.04
C TRP A 664 -25.82 17.01 -7.38
N THR A 665 -25.45 18.17 -7.92
CA THR A 665 -25.81 19.47 -7.33
C THR A 665 -27.32 19.69 -7.33
N LYS A 666 -28.04 19.19 -8.35
CA LYS A 666 -29.51 19.25 -8.42
C LYS A 666 -30.16 18.46 -7.28
N TYR A 667 -29.57 17.32 -6.92
CA TYR A 667 -30.00 16.51 -5.78
C TYR A 667 -29.74 17.23 -4.46
N LYS A 668 -28.57 17.86 -4.32
CA LYS A 668 -28.21 18.64 -3.13
C LYS A 668 -29.14 19.83 -2.91
N GLN A 669 -29.55 20.47 -3.99
CA GLN A 669 -30.53 21.57 -3.99
C GLN A 669 -31.97 21.07 -3.79
N ASN A 670 -32.20 19.75 -3.74
CA ASN A 670 -33.53 19.15 -3.70
C ASN A 670 -34.43 19.68 -4.84
N ALA A 671 -33.86 19.84 -6.03
CA ALA A 671 -34.53 20.42 -7.18
C ALA A 671 -35.81 19.63 -7.52
N LYS A 672 -36.86 20.35 -7.90
CA LYS A 672 -38.18 19.79 -8.18
C LYS A 672 -38.46 19.77 -9.67
N LEU A 673 -39.10 18.70 -10.13
CA LEU A 673 -39.55 18.60 -11.51
C LEU A 673 -40.64 19.65 -11.75
N SER A 674 -40.56 20.37 -12.86
CA SER A 674 -41.54 21.41 -13.17
C SER A 674 -42.95 20.82 -13.36
N PRO A 675 -43.98 21.42 -12.75
CA PRO A 675 -45.38 21.10 -13.05
C PRO A 675 -45.76 21.34 -14.52
N SER A 676 -45.01 22.16 -15.25
CA SER A 676 -45.23 22.44 -16.68
C SER A 676 -44.30 21.66 -17.62
N VAL A 677 -43.55 20.66 -17.12
CA VAL A 677 -42.71 19.81 -17.98
C VAL A 677 -43.56 19.11 -19.05
N SER A 678 -43.09 19.18 -20.29
CA SER A 678 -43.75 18.60 -21.47
C SER A 678 -42.71 18.24 -22.51
N ALA A 679 -43.08 17.39 -23.47
CA ALA A 679 -42.22 17.07 -24.60
C ALA A 679 -43.00 17.08 -25.93
N SER A 680 -42.27 17.34 -27.01
CA SER A 680 -42.74 17.19 -28.38
C SER A 680 -41.77 16.31 -29.17
N LYS A 681 -42.28 15.58 -30.15
CA LYS A 681 -41.45 14.84 -31.12
C LYS A 681 -41.35 15.61 -32.43
N LYS A 682 -40.15 15.76 -32.97
CA LYS A 682 -39.88 16.24 -34.32
C LYS A 682 -38.97 15.23 -35.01
N ASP A 683 -39.46 14.57 -36.05
CA ASP A 683 -38.75 13.43 -36.67
C ASP A 683 -38.37 12.40 -35.60
N ASN A 684 -37.10 11.99 -35.51
CA ASN A 684 -36.62 11.07 -34.48
C ASN A 684 -36.18 11.76 -33.17
N MET A 685 -36.41 13.06 -33.04
CA MET A 685 -35.95 13.84 -31.89
C MET A 685 -37.08 14.11 -30.90
N ILE A 686 -36.85 13.79 -29.63
CA ILE A 686 -37.65 14.26 -28.52
C ILE A 686 -37.06 15.55 -27.98
N ILE A 687 -37.91 16.57 -27.82
CA ILE A 687 -37.55 17.89 -27.29
C ILE A 687 -38.40 18.12 -26.05
N VAL A 688 -37.76 18.11 -24.88
CA VAL A 688 -38.36 18.38 -23.57
C VAL A 688 -38.25 19.87 -23.25
N ARG A 689 -39.33 20.44 -22.71
CA ARG A 689 -39.37 21.80 -22.14
C ARG A 689 -39.56 21.73 -20.64
N ASN A 690 -38.87 22.59 -19.90
CA ASN A 690 -38.91 22.68 -18.42
C ASN A 690 -38.51 21.36 -17.72
N GLY A 691 -37.56 20.63 -18.32
CA GLY A 691 -37.11 19.31 -17.86
C GLY A 691 -35.77 19.33 -17.12
N GLU A 692 -35.17 20.49 -16.89
CA GLU A 692 -33.80 20.67 -16.36
C GLU A 692 -33.57 20.01 -14.98
N ASN A 693 -34.64 19.88 -14.19
CA ASN A 693 -34.61 19.29 -12.84
C ASN A 693 -35.06 17.82 -12.80
N ALA A 694 -35.31 17.19 -13.95
CA ALA A 694 -35.50 15.75 -13.98
C ALA A 694 -34.20 15.02 -13.60
N ALA A 695 -34.32 13.84 -13.00
CA ALA A 695 -33.21 12.92 -12.82
C ALA A 695 -32.78 12.32 -14.17
N ALA A 696 -33.75 11.93 -14.99
CA ALA A 696 -33.58 11.41 -16.35
C ALA A 696 -34.92 11.45 -17.11
N PHE A 697 -34.90 11.04 -18.36
CA PHE A 697 -36.08 10.75 -19.18
C PHE A 697 -36.09 9.28 -19.56
N CYS A 698 -37.27 8.66 -19.58
CA CYS A 698 -37.46 7.25 -19.88
C CYS A 698 -38.41 7.09 -21.07
N VAL A 699 -38.04 6.25 -22.02
CA VAL A 699 -38.89 5.85 -23.15
C VAL A 699 -39.41 4.45 -22.89
N VAL A 700 -40.73 4.29 -22.97
CA VAL A 700 -41.42 3.02 -22.78
C VAL A 700 -42.20 2.69 -24.04
N THR A 701 -41.96 1.50 -24.61
CA THR A 701 -42.65 0.99 -25.80
C THR A 701 -43.18 -0.40 -25.47
N ASN A 702 -44.42 -0.70 -25.83
CA ASN A 702 -45.07 -1.99 -25.54
C ASN A 702 -45.01 -2.37 -24.05
N GLY A 703 -45.06 -1.37 -23.16
CA GLY A 703 -44.98 -1.56 -21.71
C GLY A 703 -43.58 -1.85 -21.16
N LYS A 704 -42.54 -1.89 -22.01
CA LYS A 704 -41.14 -2.12 -21.62
C LYS A 704 -40.32 -0.85 -21.75
N VAL A 705 -39.37 -0.63 -20.84
CA VAL A 705 -38.40 0.46 -20.97
C VAL A 705 -37.43 0.12 -22.09
N VAL A 706 -37.31 1.02 -23.07
CA VAL A 706 -36.42 0.84 -24.23
C VAL A 706 -35.30 1.87 -24.28
N GLY A 707 -35.34 2.90 -23.43
CA GLY A 707 -34.26 3.88 -23.36
C GLY A 707 -34.32 4.81 -22.15
N TYR A 708 -33.13 5.23 -21.70
CA TYR A 708 -32.93 6.26 -20.69
C TYR A 708 -32.07 7.38 -21.26
N TYR A 709 -32.44 8.62 -20.96
CA TYR A 709 -31.80 9.81 -21.51
C TYR A 709 -31.56 10.86 -20.42
N ASP A 710 -30.41 11.51 -20.49
CA ASP A 710 -29.90 12.48 -19.52
C ASP A 710 -30.00 13.93 -19.99
N ARG A 711 -30.71 14.16 -21.10
CA ARG A 711 -30.71 15.41 -21.86
C ARG A 711 -32.12 15.79 -22.26
N GLN A 712 -32.39 17.09 -22.34
CA GLN A 712 -33.69 17.63 -22.76
C GLN A 712 -33.92 17.53 -24.28
N LYS A 713 -32.91 17.15 -25.05
CA LYS A 713 -33.03 16.82 -26.48
C LYS A 713 -32.32 15.49 -26.70
N PHE A 714 -33.02 14.51 -27.25
CA PHE A 714 -32.46 13.19 -27.49
C PHE A 714 -33.09 12.50 -28.70
N ASP A 715 -32.28 11.66 -29.34
CA ASP A 715 -32.64 10.88 -30.52
C ASP A 715 -33.19 9.51 -30.09
N VAL A 716 -34.34 9.14 -30.65
CA VAL A 716 -35.02 7.86 -30.42
C VAL A 716 -34.96 6.90 -31.61
N SER A 717 -34.17 7.21 -32.65
CA SER A 717 -33.98 6.33 -33.82
C SER A 717 -33.31 5.00 -33.47
N GLY A 718 -32.50 4.97 -32.41
CA GLY A 718 -31.78 3.77 -31.96
C GLY A 718 -32.57 2.86 -31.02
N VAL A 719 -33.84 3.15 -30.73
CA VAL A 719 -34.69 2.37 -29.82
C VAL A 719 -36.00 1.97 -30.49
N GLU A 720 -36.67 0.94 -29.95
CA GLU A 720 -37.98 0.52 -30.45
C GLU A 720 -39.01 1.65 -30.25
N TRP A 721 -39.65 2.08 -31.35
CA TRP A 721 -40.62 3.15 -31.34
C TRP A 721 -41.86 2.80 -32.18
N ASN A 722 -43.06 2.92 -31.61
CA ASN A 722 -44.33 2.70 -32.28
C ASN A 722 -45.47 3.49 -31.57
N ASP A 723 -46.72 3.27 -31.94
CA ASP A 723 -47.86 4.05 -31.43
C ASP A 723 -48.12 3.84 -29.91
N THR A 724 -47.55 2.81 -29.31
CA THR A 724 -47.59 2.57 -27.87
C THR A 724 -46.51 3.34 -27.10
N SER A 725 -45.56 3.96 -27.80
CA SER A 725 -44.42 4.63 -27.21
C SER A 725 -44.83 5.84 -26.36
N LYS A 726 -44.26 5.92 -25.17
CA LYS A 726 -44.48 6.99 -24.18
C LYS A 726 -43.15 7.49 -23.66
N VAL A 727 -43.05 8.78 -23.41
CA VAL A 727 -41.90 9.41 -22.77
C VAL A 727 -42.30 9.92 -21.39
N TYR A 728 -41.49 9.60 -20.39
CA TYR A 728 -41.67 10.03 -19.01
C TYR A 728 -40.50 10.89 -18.55
N ALA A 729 -40.79 11.97 -17.83
CA ALA A 729 -39.82 12.67 -16.99
C ALA A 729 -39.74 12.00 -15.62
N ILE A 730 -38.53 11.70 -15.16
CA ILE A 730 -38.27 11.06 -13.88
C ILE A 730 -37.93 12.14 -12.85
N PRO A 731 -38.72 12.33 -11.78
CA PRO A 731 -38.35 13.25 -10.69
C PRO A 731 -37.13 12.77 -9.92
N ILE A 732 -36.38 13.71 -9.32
CA ILE A 732 -35.25 13.40 -8.43
C ILE A 732 -35.74 12.69 -7.16
N GLN A 733 -36.88 13.09 -6.61
CA GLN A 733 -37.43 12.53 -5.39
C GLN A 733 -38.12 11.19 -5.67
N THR A 734 -37.76 10.16 -4.90
CA THR A 734 -38.32 8.82 -5.09
C THR A 734 -39.82 8.75 -4.81
N ALA A 735 -40.30 9.60 -3.90
CA ALA A 735 -41.71 9.70 -3.54
C ALA A 735 -42.59 10.28 -4.67
N GLU A 736 -42.00 10.97 -5.65
CA GLU A 736 -42.74 11.55 -6.77
C GLU A 736 -42.81 10.55 -7.95
N PRO A 737 -44.00 10.30 -8.52
CA PRO A 737 -44.17 9.35 -9.61
C PRO A 737 -43.58 9.88 -10.94
N TYR A 738 -43.29 8.97 -11.85
CA TYR A 738 -42.84 9.33 -13.20
C TYR A 738 -43.97 10.09 -13.91
N LYS A 739 -43.63 11.23 -14.53
CA LYS A 739 -44.61 12.08 -15.20
C LYS A 739 -44.60 11.80 -16.70
N LEU A 740 -45.74 11.40 -17.24
CA LEU A 740 -45.92 11.28 -18.70
C LEU A 740 -45.82 12.67 -19.33
N ILE A 741 -44.90 12.84 -20.28
CA ILE A 741 -44.65 14.12 -20.97
C ILE A 741 -44.91 14.06 -22.47
N TYR A 742 -45.04 12.85 -23.04
CA TYR A 742 -45.39 12.63 -24.45
C TYR A 742 -45.94 11.20 -24.63
N ALA A 743 -46.90 11.03 -25.54
CA ALA A 743 -47.43 9.72 -25.98
C ALA A 743 -47.65 9.74 -27.50
N ALA A 744 -47.16 8.70 -28.20
CA ALA A 744 -47.19 8.63 -29.67
C ALA A 744 -48.62 8.53 -30.21
N GLY A 745 -49.44 7.59 -29.71
CA GLY A 745 -50.83 7.40 -30.14
C GLY A 745 -51.84 8.47 -29.68
N ARG A 746 -51.40 9.66 -29.28
CA ARG A 746 -52.26 10.81 -28.89
C ARG A 746 -52.00 12.08 -29.73
N SER A 747 -51.22 11.99 -30.81
CA SER A 747 -50.98 13.10 -31.74
C SER A 747 -52.15 13.28 -32.70
#